data_AF-A0AAW5I965-F1
#
_entry.id   AF-A0AAW5I965-F1
#
_cell.length_a   1.000
_cell.length_b   1.000
_cell.length_c   1.000
_cell.angle_alpha   90.00
_cell.angle_beta   90.00
_cell.angle_gamma   90.00
#
_symmetry.space_group_name_H-M   'P 1'
#
loop_
_entity.id
_entity.type
_entity.pdbx_description
1 polymer ?
#
loop_
_entity_poly.entity_id
_entity_poly.type
_entity_poly.pdbx_seq_one_letter_code
_entity_poly.pdbx_strand_id
1 'polypeptide(L)'
;MTELLARGYITIAAVSDGYSLSLTAASVSIPANHDGSNPDLEHAETTVTLSHGNDAVAFDVVNVMPSSDGIKYTYKNAGECAWNVAIIGLDSSITSGYLEIHIRTKDGKYESSIRFSFSVVKNTVGVDWIEEWDGTHSQIGENYVITPKLFAGHKTNEGKITGVYLGKLKGFIGEVFPFTLSDPEEGIYGYRDSKVVFYINNYGAKIGGWDITPDSIQCEDGTLTIKSEGSISSQSDGKTHWALNKDGSASFANGKVSMDAVGNASFEGKITATSGKIGNWTIDANSLYNLGISLNADKRFIAIANTTDDLKSGDGQLAKVKNVGGVAMFYSTSADYGIFAYKENKLVFQAGTTNYIAGWNFDENSLYIGTKNNNADQYTNDDKSLTIGTNGLRSKAWYINTNGTAKFSSGYIQFNEKSGSIGSWNFDSDSLYIGTKNDTSGGFTSTNKSITIGPNGIRGYKWRFDTAGSGAIAGGNIKWDDKGNITFGANVVLNWSSGIKEAKDAANTAQGTANTALTNAQTAQQSANSANNAAGSAQSAADTAIGKADNAQSSADKAQKAANAANDNANAQGAAAKEFASAMAFGKMLHRDPTFVNGINDIKLYNNSGNGTVTINRVVNKNDITIPNDNKTYIEIVNKGTASPGLGGFSFQDQAGYRKIFVIRIIAWIPVGRYIEFQTNAIGNGGTMTWLTSTAGTGNWAEYVGKVKCGTGSSSNFSTTNFFNITGNAGTSSSPVKWYLAYATVFDITSSERYTTTIDADGIYTSTINANQIVAGTIDADRIGAGSITAGKLAAGSVTADKIAAGSITADKIKAGSITSKELDVNSIKTNIINTSYINGLELTFDKGTIGGWSINKNSISKGTVSLDSDGSISNGDYWTLKKDGSGFLAKGNISWTNTGSISVTGEINATSGSVGGFVINNNNLICEKARLVIGQSTDTMTRKVILDAQNVSWDQYNYAFSLEHHGTLSRNAPPIAGMYIDVGSDSDNNQYPAITVEKGCFIGFRRPVYTLGVSLNLNDAPQYYCSGMVLMCNSYSDMTIILPTASNGAKQGDIFTAIKKGPRKVTFKCAAGGSYHAANGSSGEWACTSQYEHVHFIFDGTSWYSECSRDS
;
A
#
# COMPACT_ATOMS: atom_id res chain seq x y z
N MET A 1 97.62 -22.68 -35.92
CA MET A 1 98.76 -23.56 -35.57
C MET A 1 98.46 -24.91 -36.17
N THR A 2 98.93 -25.15 -37.40
CA THR A 2 98.70 -26.39 -38.13
C THR A 2 99.75 -26.45 -39.24
N GLU A 3 100.91 -27.04 -38.93
CA GLU A 3 101.79 -27.49 -40.01
C GLU A 3 102.63 -28.70 -39.59
N LEU A 4 102.86 -29.55 -40.59
CA LEU A 4 103.90 -30.57 -40.69
C LEU A 4 103.73 -31.90 -39.93
N LEU A 5 102.96 -32.80 -40.55
CA LEU A 5 103.12 -34.25 -40.36
C LEU A 5 104.26 -34.78 -41.25
N ALA A 6 105.35 -35.20 -40.59
CA ALA A 6 106.40 -36.14 -40.99
C ALA A 6 106.63 -36.50 -42.49
N ARG A 7 107.88 -36.38 -42.95
CA ARG A 7 108.44 -37.25 -44.00
C ARG A 7 109.41 -38.25 -43.41
N GLY A 8 109.26 -39.53 -43.76
CA GLY A 8 110.12 -40.62 -43.32
C GLY A 8 110.73 -41.38 -44.50
N TYR A 9 112.05 -41.58 -44.40
CA TYR A 9 112.87 -42.61 -45.05
C TYR A 9 113.12 -42.59 -46.57
N ILE A 10 114.41 -42.71 -46.90
CA ILE A 10 114.92 -43.11 -48.21
C ILE A 10 114.96 -44.65 -48.30
N THR A 11 114.79 -45.17 -49.51
CA THR A 11 115.01 -46.59 -49.87
C THR A 11 116.09 -46.66 -50.94
N ILE A 12 117.00 -47.62 -50.84
CA ILE A 12 117.92 -47.98 -51.94
C ILE A 12 117.59 -49.41 -52.37
N ALA A 13 117.44 -49.61 -53.67
CA ALA A 13 117.26 -50.90 -54.32
C ALA A 13 118.09 -50.96 -55.60
N ALA A 14 118.42 -52.18 -56.05
CA ALA A 14 119.34 -52.50 -57.15
C ALA A 14 120.82 -52.19 -56.87
N VAL A 15 121.50 -53.16 -56.25
CA VAL A 15 122.96 -53.30 -56.33
C VAL A 15 123.27 -54.35 -57.39
N SER A 16 123.82 -53.94 -58.53
CA SER A 16 124.59 -54.81 -59.41
C SER A 16 125.98 -54.21 -59.59
N ASP A 17 127.00 -55.07 -59.61
CA ASP A 17 128.39 -54.72 -59.94
C ASP A 17 129.04 -53.64 -59.02
N GLY A 18 128.47 -53.45 -57.83
CA GLY A 18 128.95 -52.56 -56.77
C GLY A 18 128.35 -51.14 -56.77
N TYR A 19 127.56 -50.80 -57.79
CA TYR A 19 126.94 -49.49 -57.93
C TYR A 19 125.59 -49.41 -57.18
N SER A 20 125.26 -48.23 -56.64
CA SER A 20 123.99 -47.92 -55.97
C SER A 20 123.44 -46.59 -56.46
N LEU A 21 122.19 -46.58 -56.92
CA LEU A 21 121.51 -45.38 -57.41
C LEU A 21 120.40 -44.97 -56.41
N SER A 22 120.32 -43.68 -56.07
CA SER A 22 119.42 -43.17 -55.04
C SER A 22 118.63 -41.95 -55.51
N LEU A 23 117.43 -41.77 -54.95
CA LEU A 23 116.57 -40.59 -55.14
C LEU A 23 116.28 -39.91 -53.80
N THR A 24 116.27 -38.57 -53.76
CA THR A 24 115.83 -37.81 -52.56
C THR A 24 114.35 -38.05 -52.24
N ALA A 25 113.53 -38.19 -53.27
CA ALA A 25 112.14 -38.63 -53.19
C ALA A 25 111.83 -39.60 -54.34
N ALA A 26 111.26 -40.76 -54.02
CA ALA A 26 110.81 -41.73 -55.04
C ALA A 26 109.39 -41.42 -55.56
N SER A 27 108.56 -40.74 -54.76
CA SER A 27 107.30 -40.18 -55.23
C SER A 27 106.86 -38.91 -54.49
N VAL A 28 105.92 -38.16 -55.07
CA VAL A 28 105.37 -36.90 -54.52
C VAL A 28 103.86 -36.74 -54.77
N SER A 29 103.15 -36.12 -53.83
CA SER A 29 101.75 -35.70 -54.00
C SER A 29 101.67 -34.20 -54.29
N ILE A 30 100.91 -33.83 -55.31
CA ILE A 30 100.82 -32.49 -55.89
C ILE A 30 99.41 -31.93 -55.63
N PRO A 31 99.22 -30.84 -54.85
CA PRO A 31 97.90 -30.28 -54.60
C PRO A 31 97.40 -29.45 -55.80
N ALA A 32 96.08 -29.42 -56.00
CA ALA A 32 95.42 -28.66 -57.06
C ALA A 32 94.04 -28.13 -56.61
N ASN A 33 93.42 -27.27 -57.42
CA ASN A 33 92.08 -26.74 -57.18
C ASN A 33 91.00 -27.84 -57.14
N HIS A 34 89.78 -27.48 -56.72
CA HIS A 34 88.64 -28.41 -56.58
C HIS A 34 88.32 -29.23 -57.85
N ASP A 35 88.49 -28.63 -59.02
CA ASP A 35 88.30 -29.28 -60.33
C ASP A 35 89.54 -30.07 -60.81
N GLY A 36 90.71 -29.89 -60.17
CA GLY A 36 92.01 -30.43 -60.58
C GLY A 36 92.84 -29.48 -61.44
N SER A 37 92.40 -28.23 -61.65
CA SER A 37 93.19 -27.21 -62.35
C SER A 37 94.32 -26.64 -61.49
N ASN A 38 95.31 -26.06 -62.16
CA ASN A 38 96.44 -25.33 -61.57
C ASN A 38 97.20 -26.10 -60.46
N PRO A 39 97.81 -27.26 -60.78
CA PRO A 39 98.60 -28.03 -59.81
C PRO A 39 99.85 -27.27 -59.35
N ASP A 40 100.12 -27.29 -58.04
CA ASP A 40 101.32 -26.69 -57.46
C ASP A 40 102.55 -27.60 -57.64
N LEU A 41 103.39 -27.25 -58.61
CA LEU A 41 104.57 -28.00 -59.00
C LEU A 41 105.85 -27.56 -58.28
N GLU A 42 105.81 -26.57 -57.38
CA GLU A 42 107.01 -25.97 -56.77
C GLU A 42 107.89 -27.01 -56.04
N HIS A 43 107.28 -28.09 -55.54
CA HIS A 43 107.94 -29.14 -54.77
C HIS A 43 107.98 -30.51 -55.50
N ALA A 44 107.75 -30.54 -56.83
CA ALA A 44 107.66 -31.75 -57.64
C ALA A 44 109.02 -32.20 -58.21
N GLU A 45 110.05 -32.29 -57.35
CA GLU A 45 111.43 -32.60 -57.74
C GLU A 45 112.12 -33.69 -56.90
N THR A 46 113.25 -34.20 -57.40
CA THR A 46 114.11 -35.20 -56.75
C THR A 46 115.56 -35.08 -57.24
N THR A 47 116.56 -35.38 -56.41
CA THR A 47 117.96 -35.50 -56.84
C THR A 47 118.32 -36.97 -57.01
N VAL A 48 118.91 -37.30 -58.16
CA VAL A 48 119.52 -38.60 -58.47
C VAL A 48 120.99 -38.57 -58.09
N THR A 49 121.46 -39.57 -57.36
CA THR A 49 122.89 -39.77 -57.04
C THR A 49 123.32 -41.21 -57.29
N LEU A 50 124.58 -41.38 -57.73
CA LEU A 50 125.21 -42.69 -57.95
C LEU A 50 126.44 -42.82 -57.04
N SER A 51 126.57 -43.95 -56.35
CA SER A 51 127.80 -44.34 -55.67
C SER A 51 128.29 -45.72 -56.14
N HIS A 52 129.58 -45.99 -55.93
CA HIS A 52 130.18 -47.32 -56.05
C HIS A 52 130.78 -47.67 -54.69
N GLY A 53 130.14 -48.59 -53.96
CA GLY A 53 130.31 -48.67 -52.52
C GLY A 53 130.00 -47.33 -51.83
N ASN A 54 130.96 -46.81 -51.06
CA ASN A 54 130.83 -45.54 -50.33
C ASN A 54 131.29 -44.31 -51.13
N ASP A 55 131.93 -44.49 -52.29
CA ASP A 55 132.46 -43.38 -53.09
C ASP A 55 131.40 -42.89 -54.07
N ALA A 56 131.18 -41.57 -54.14
CA ALA A 56 130.28 -40.97 -55.12
C ALA A 56 130.89 -41.06 -56.53
N VAL A 57 130.16 -41.56 -57.52
CA VAL A 57 130.68 -41.76 -58.89
C VAL A 57 130.05 -40.79 -59.88
N ALA A 58 130.90 -40.23 -60.74
CA ALA A 58 130.45 -39.32 -61.79
C ALA A 58 129.69 -40.04 -62.91
N PHE A 59 128.50 -39.52 -63.23
CA PHE A 59 127.60 -40.09 -64.23
C PHE A 59 126.88 -39.01 -65.05
N ASP A 60 126.43 -39.39 -66.24
CA ASP A 60 125.52 -38.60 -67.05
C ASP A 60 124.11 -39.20 -67.01
N VAL A 61 123.11 -38.33 -66.98
CA VAL A 61 121.74 -38.71 -67.34
C VAL A 61 121.69 -38.80 -68.87
N VAL A 62 121.56 -40.02 -69.38
CA VAL A 62 121.54 -40.31 -70.83
C VAL A 62 120.17 -39.97 -71.43
N ASN A 63 119.10 -40.22 -70.67
CA ASN A 63 117.74 -39.86 -71.07
C ASN A 63 116.81 -39.77 -69.85
N VAL A 64 115.72 -39.02 -69.97
CA VAL A 64 114.59 -39.05 -69.04
C VAL A 64 113.31 -39.29 -69.85
N MET A 65 112.64 -40.40 -69.59
CA MET A 65 111.42 -40.78 -70.30
C MET A 65 110.19 -40.56 -69.40
N PRO A 66 109.27 -39.64 -69.75
CA PRO A 66 108.02 -39.52 -69.03
C PRO A 66 107.07 -40.67 -69.38
N SER A 67 106.19 -41.04 -68.45
CA SER A 67 105.17 -42.07 -68.65
C SER A 67 104.03 -41.67 -69.61
N SER A 68 103.99 -40.40 -70.02
CA SER A 68 103.02 -39.81 -70.95
C SER A 68 103.55 -38.48 -71.50
N ASP A 69 103.28 -38.16 -72.76
CA ASP A 69 103.81 -36.98 -73.46
C ASP A 69 103.40 -35.63 -72.83
N GLY A 70 102.29 -35.60 -72.08
CA GLY A 70 101.80 -34.39 -71.39
C GLY A 70 102.52 -34.05 -70.08
N ILE A 71 103.59 -34.78 -69.72
CA ILE A 71 104.42 -34.51 -68.54
C ILE A 71 105.67 -33.74 -68.98
N LYS A 72 105.72 -32.44 -68.63
CA LYS A 72 106.87 -31.58 -68.91
C LYS A 72 107.84 -31.63 -67.74
N TYR A 73 109.11 -31.90 -68.02
CA TYR A 73 110.15 -32.06 -67.02
C TYR A 73 111.40 -31.26 -67.36
N THR A 74 112.27 -31.05 -66.37
CA THR A 74 113.64 -30.58 -66.53
C THR A 74 114.57 -31.52 -65.78
N TYR A 75 115.78 -31.71 -66.29
CA TYR A 75 116.88 -32.29 -65.53
C TYR A 75 118.13 -31.41 -65.68
N LYS A 76 118.86 -31.20 -64.59
CA LYS A 76 120.02 -30.32 -64.53
C LYS A 76 121.11 -30.99 -63.71
N ASN A 77 122.36 -30.88 -64.17
CA ASN A 77 123.50 -31.35 -63.41
C ASN A 77 123.61 -30.51 -62.11
N ALA A 78 123.72 -31.21 -60.97
CA ALA A 78 123.77 -30.62 -59.64
C ALA A 78 125.14 -30.87 -58.95
N GLY A 79 126.12 -31.39 -59.70
CA GLY A 79 127.43 -31.82 -59.26
C GLY A 79 127.92 -33.01 -60.10
N GLU A 80 129.22 -33.31 -60.08
CA GLU A 80 129.77 -34.40 -60.90
C GLU A 80 129.09 -35.76 -60.66
N CYS A 81 128.62 -36.00 -59.43
CA CYS A 81 127.94 -37.23 -59.00
C CYS A 81 126.45 -37.04 -58.64
N ALA A 82 125.80 -35.97 -59.11
CA ALA A 82 124.40 -35.66 -58.76
C ALA A 82 123.64 -34.91 -59.87
N TRP A 83 122.35 -35.23 -60.07
CA TRP A 83 121.47 -34.56 -61.04
C TRP A 83 120.09 -34.30 -60.43
N ASN A 84 119.59 -33.06 -60.49
CA ASN A 84 118.20 -32.74 -60.11
C ASN A 84 117.26 -33.00 -61.29
N VAL A 85 116.12 -33.63 -61.01
CA VAL A 85 115.04 -33.91 -61.96
C VAL A 85 113.73 -33.39 -61.37
N ALA A 86 113.03 -32.53 -62.10
CA ALA A 86 111.81 -31.86 -61.65
C ALA A 86 110.71 -31.89 -62.71
N ILE A 87 109.46 -32.01 -62.27
CA ILE A 87 108.26 -31.88 -63.11
C ILE A 87 107.86 -30.40 -63.11
N ILE A 88 107.79 -29.79 -64.29
CA ILE A 88 107.57 -28.35 -64.48
C ILE A 88 106.29 -28.01 -65.25
N GLY A 89 105.52 -29.02 -65.66
CA GLY A 89 104.19 -28.85 -66.23
C GLY A 89 103.46 -30.17 -66.38
N LEU A 90 102.14 -30.13 -66.16
CA LEU A 90 101.23 -31.26 -66.36
C LEU A 90 100.00 -30.75 -67.14
N ASP A 91 99.60 -31.48 -68.18
CA ASP A 91 98.31 -31.23 -68.82
C ASP A 91 97.16 -31.65 -67.89
N SER A 92 96.04 -30.92 -67.93
CA SER A 92 94.96 -30.97 -66.92
C SER A 92 94.22 -32.32 -66.79
N SER A 93 94.47 -33.27 -67.70
CA SER A 93 93.94 -34.64 -67.63
C SER A 93 94.83 -35.62 -66.86
N ILE A 94 96.07 -35.25 -66.52
CA ILE A 94 97.05 -36.15 -65.89
C ILE A 94 96.94 -36.06 -64.37
N THR A 95 96.39 -37.10 -63.74
CA THR A 95 96.23 -37.18 -62.28
C THR A 95 97.29 -38.03 -61.58
N SER A 96 98.10 -38.80 -62.32
CA SER A 96 99.31 -39.47 -61.82
C SER A 96 100.24 -39.85 -62.98
N GLY A 97 101.51 -40.14 -62.68
CA GLY A 97 102.52 -40.53 -63.68
C GLY A 97 103.91 -40.76 -63.09
N TYR A 98 104.90 -40.93 -63.95
CA TYR A 98 106.31 -41.04 -63.55
C TYR A 98 107.29 -40.54 -64.62
N LEU A 99 108.53 -40.27 -64.20
CA LEU A 99 109.72 -40.09 -65.03
C LEU A 99 110.67 -41.25 -64.79
N GLU A 100 111.14 -41.91 -65.85
CA GLU A 100 112.17 -42.94 -65.80
C GLU A 100 113.51 -42.38 -66.31
N ILE A 101 114.49 -42.34 -65.42
CA ILE A 101 115.75 -41.62 -65.57
C ILE A 101 116.84 -42.64 -65.85
N HIS A 102 117.37 -42.64 -67.07
CA HIS A 102 118.44 -43.53 -67.51
C HIS A 102 119.80 -42.86 -67.32
N ILE A 103 120.74 -43.55 -66.69
CA ILE A 103 122.07 -43.03 -66.33
C ILE A 103 123.18 -43.95 -66.84
N ARG A 104 124.35 -43.35 -67.11
CA ARG A 104 125.58 -44.04 -67.52
C ARG A 104 126.80 -43.44 -66.80
N THR A 105 127.72 -44.27 -66.31
CA THR A 105 128.99 -43.78 -65.75
C THR A 105 129.84 -43.11 -66.83
N LYS A 106 130.68 -42.13 -66.44
CA LYS A 106 131.55 -41.41 -67.39
C LYS A 106 132.52 -42.30 -68.18
N ASP A 107 132.87 -43.46 -67.65
CA ASP A 107 133.73 -44.46 -68.32
C ASP A 107 132.95 -45.46 -69.21
N GLY A 108 131.61 -45.34 -69.27
CA GLY A 108 130.73 -46.16 -70.10
C GLY A 108 130.53 -47.61 -69.63
N LYS A 109 130.99 -47.97 -68.42
CA LYS A 109 130.96 -49.38 -67.95
C LYS A 109 129.70 -49.79 -67.20
N TYR A 110 128.92 -48.85 -66.68
CA TYR A 110 127.67 -49.13 -65.97
C TYR A 110 126.53 -48.27 -66.51
N GLU A 111 125.38 -48.90 -66.75
CA GLU A 111 124.12 -48.27 -67.17
C GLU A 111 122.96 -48.82 -66.36
N SER A 112 122.02 -47.95 -65.97
CA SER A 112 120.81 -48.33 -65.21
C SER A 112 119.70 -47.30 -65.38
N SER A 113 118.48 -47.61 -64.92
CA SER A 113 117.35 -46.66 -64.84
C SER A 113 116.71 -46.64 -63.46
N ILE A 114 116.12 -45.49 -63.08
CA ILE A 114 115.35 -45.33 -61.84
C ILE A 114 114.13 -44.44 -62.06
N ARG A 115 113.08 -44.66 -61.27
CA ARG A 115 111.76 -44.06 -61.50
C ARG A 115 111.34 -43.11 -60.38
N PHE A 116 110.97 -41.88 -60.76
CA PHE A 116 110.36 -40.87 -59.89
C PHE A 116 108.87 -40.71 -60.25
N SER A 117 107.95 -40.88 -59.28
CA SER A 117 106.51 -40.96 -59.53
C SER A 117 105.70 -39.81 -58.88
N PHE A 118 104.49 -39.51 -59.35
CA PHE A 118 103.64 -38.48 -58.73
C PHE A 118 102.14 -38.76 -58.83
N SER A 119 101.35 -38.05 -58.00
CA SER A 119 99.87 -38.05 -58.04
C SER A 119 99.28 -36.69 -57.64
N VAL A 120 98.19 -36.26 -58.28
CA VAL A 120 97.52 -34.96 -58.05
C VAL A 120 96.31 -35.11 -57.11
N VAL A 121 96.14 -34.19 -56.16
CA VAL A 121 95.11 -34.23 -55.09
C VAL A 121 94.23 -32.98 -55.14
N LYS A 122 92.89 -33.16 -55.13
CA LYS A 122 91.88 -32.09 -55.21
C LYS A 122 91.31 -31.72 -53.83
N ASN A 123 90.91 -30.46 -53.64
CA ASN A 123 90.37 -29.91 -52.38
C ASN A 123 88.84 -29.65 -52.44
N THR A 124 88.09 -29.55 -51.33
CA THR A 124 86.58 -29.62 -51.35
C THR A 124 85.82 -28.77 -50.29
N VAL A 125 85.35 -27.55 -50.66
CA VAL A 125 84.26 -26.69 -50.08
C VAL A 125 83.94 -25.49 -51.04
N GLY A 126 82.89 -24.63 -50.96
CA GLY A 126 81.81 -24.47 -49.96
C GLY A 126 80.55 -23.60 -50.33
N VAL A 127 80.58 -22.76 -51.38
CA VAL A 127 79.44 -22.03 -52.08
C VAL A 127 78.78 -20.73 -51.51
N ASP A 128 79.07 -19.62 -52.19
CA ASP A 128 78.43 -18.29 -52.47
C ASP A 128 77.17 -17.66 -51.82
N TRP A 129 76.21 -18.33 -51.18
CA TRP A 129 74.93 -17.65 -50.80
C TRP A 129 74.87 -17.06 -49.39
N ILE A 130 75.93 -17.26 -48.60
CA ILE A 130 76.03 -16.76 -47.22
C ILE A 130 76.56 -15.32 -47.16
N GLU A 131 77.32 -14.87 -48.16
CA GLU A 131 77.99 -13.55 -48.12
C GLU A 131 77.05 -12.34 -48.31
N GLU A 132 75.81 -12.52 -48.81
CA GLU A 132 74.78 -11.46 -48.79
C GLU A 132 73.91 -11.46 -47.50
N TRP A 133 73.89 -12.55 -46.73
CA TRP A 133 73.02 -12.67 -45.54
C TRP A 133 73.63 -12.03 -44.28
N ASP A 134 74.96 -12.05 -44.15
CA ASP A 134 75.65 -11.63 -42.93
C ASP A 134 75.93 -10.11 -42.83
N GLY A 135 75.45 -9.31 -43.79
CA GLY A 135 75.81 -7.89 -43.91
C GLY A 135 75.29 -6.93 -42.83
N THR A 136 74.14 -7.17 -42.20
CA THR A 136 73.50 -6.16 -41.31
C THR A 136 72.71 -6.71 -40.10
N HIS A 137 73.32 -7.53 -39.25
CA HIS A 137 72.79 -7.81 -37.91
C HIS A 137 73.30 -6.76 -36.90
N SER A 138 72.41 -5.92 -36.36
CA SER A 138 72.76 -4.98 -35.28
C SER A 138 72.51 -5.62 -33.90
N GLN A 139 73.59 -6.01 -33.21
CA GLN A 139 73.53 -6.53 -31.85
C GLN A 139 73.32 -5.39 -30.83
N ILE A 140 72.34 -5.53 -29.93
CA ILE A 140 72.10 -4.58 -28.83
C ILE A 140 72.12 -5.35 -27.50
N GLY A 141 73.31 -5.45 -26.92
CA GLY A 141 73.56 -6.09 -25.63
C GLY A 141 73.78 -7.61 -25.69
N GLU A 142 74.13 -8.20 -24.54
CA GLU A 142 74.59 -9.59 -24.43
C GLU A 142 73.49 -10.65 -24.64
N ASN A 143 72.20 -10.28 -24.57
CA ASN A 143 71.08 -11.22 -24.51
C ASN A 143 70.00 -11.07 -25.60
N TYR A 144 70.15 -10.16 -26.58
CA TYR A 144 69.12 -9.92 -27.60
C TYR A 144 69.68 -9.72 -29.02
N VAL A 145 69.01 -10.36 -29.98
CA VAL A 145 69.21 -10.21 -31.44
C VAL A 145 67.85 -9.96 -32.08
N ILE A 146 67.77 -8.98 -32.99
CA ILE A 146 66.59 -8.76 -33.84
C ILE A 146 67.06 -8.64 -35.29
N THR A 147 66.45 -9.42 -36.18
CA THR A 147 66.60 -9.27 -37.62
C THR A 147 65.69 -8.13 -38.12
N PRO A 148 66.22 -7.08 -38.75
CA PRO A 148 65.41 -5.96 -39.21
C PRO A 148 64.84 -6.26 -40.61
N LYS A 149 63.51 -6.22 -40.74
CA LYS A 149 62.73 -6.34 -42.00
C LYS A 149 62.50 -7.76 -42.51
N LEU A 150 61.46 -8.41 -41.99
CA LEU A 150 60.88 -9.61 -42.60
C LEU A 150 59.70 -9.22 -43.50
N PHE A 151 59.73 -9.62 -44.77
CA PHE A 151 58.54 -9.63 -45.64
C PHE A 151 58.21 -11.06 -46.04
N ALA A 152 57.00 -11.51 -45.76
CA ALA A 152 56.49 -12.83 -46.15
C ALA A 152 55.27 -12.65 -47.06
N GLY A 153 55.40 -12.99 -48.35
CA GLY A 153 54.35 -12.75 -49.33
C GLY A 153 54.75 -13.16 -50.75
N HIS A 154 53.91 -12.80 -51.72
CA HIS A 154 54.16 -13.02 -53.14
C HIS A 154 53.81 -11.78 -53.96
N LYS A 155 54.41 -11.69 -55.15
CA LYS A 155 54.06 -10.71 -56.17
C LYS A 155 53.00 -11.33 -57.08
N THR A 156 51.89 -10.65 -57.31
CA THR A 156 50.83 -11.13 -58.21
C THR A 156 51.27 -11.00 -59.68
N ASN A 157 50.57 -11.68 -60.59
CA ASN A 157 50.87 -11.61 -62.03
C ASN A 157 50.70 -10.19 -62.61
N GLU A 158 49.96 -9.32 -61.91
CA GLU A 158 49.78 -7.89 -62.24
C GLU A 158 50.93 -7.00 -61.70
N GLY A 159 51.93 -7.60 -61.05
CA GLY A 159 53.07 -6.90 -60.47
C GLY A 159 52.84 -6.28 -59.09
N LYS A 160 51.65 -6.44 -58.51
CA LYS A 160 51.30 -5.92 -57.16
C LYS A 160 51.84 -6.82 -56.06
N ILE A 161 52.02 -6.27 -54.87
CA ILE A 161 52.59 -6.99 -53.71
C ILE A 161 51.48 -7.35 -52.71
N THR A 162 51.46 -8.61 -52.26
CA THR A 162 50.53 -9.14 -51.25
C THR A 162 51.30 -9.97 -50.22
N GLY A 163 51.21 -9.61 -48.94
CA GLY A 163 52.00 -10.23 -47.87
C GLY A 163 52.05 -9.41 -46.57
N VAL A 164 52.86 -9.87 -45.62
CA VAL A 164 53.06 -9.22 -44.31
C VAL A 164 54.48 -8.68 -44.20
N TYR A 165 54.62 -7.42 -43.78
CA TYR A 165 55.87 -6.72 -43.53
C TYR A 165 56.04 -6.44 -42.03
N LEU A 166 57.22 -6.68 -41.46
CA LEU A 166 57.61 -6.26 -40.11
C LEU A 166 58.86 -5.37 -40.16
N GLY A 167 58.75 -4.08 -39.87
CA GLY A 167 59.91 -3.19 -39.80
C GLY A 167 59.60 -1.70 -39.94
N LYS A 168 60.65 -0.88 -40.15
CA LYS A 168 60.53 0.54 -40.50
C LYS A 168 60.13 0.72 -41.96
N LEU A 169 58.92 1.21 -42.22
CA LEU A 169 58.51 1.53 -43.58
C LEU A 169 58.80 3.01 -43.88
N LYS A 170 59.53 3.29 -44.97
CA LYS A 170 59.78 4.66 -45.43
C LYS A 170 59.48 4.76 -46.93
N GLY A 171 58.38 5.41 -47.27
CA GLY A 171 58.13 5.96 -48.61
C GLY A 171 58.08 4.98 -49.78
N PHE A 172 57.41 3.82 -49.67
CA PHE A 172 57.01 3.06 -50.86
C PHE A 172 55.71 3.65 -51.45
N ILE A 173 55.87 4.46 -52.50
CA ILE A 173 54.78 5.22 -53.14
C ILE A 173 54.20 4.41 -54.31
N GLY A 174 52.89 4.21 -54.31
CA GLY A 174 52.15 3.44 -55.32
C GLY A 174 50.66 3.76 -55.31
N GLU A 175 50.33 5.02 -55.61
CA GLU A 175 48.99 5.58 -55.91
C GLU A 175 47.88 5.53 -54.82
N VAL A 176 47.50 6.74 -54.37
CA VAL A 176 46.25 7.14 -53.70
C VAL A 176 45.98 6.63 -52.26
N PHE A 177 46.53 7.34 -51.27
CA PHE A 177 45.94 7.52 -49.92
C PHE A 177 46.27 8.94 -49.38
N PRO A 178 45.48 9.54 -48.46
CA PRO A 178 45.40 11.00 -48.28
C PRO A 178 46.32 11.61 -47.19
N PHE A 179 47.30 10.89 -46.66
CA PHE A 179 48.14 11.36 -45.54
C PHE A 179 49.63 11.43 -45.90
N THR A 180 50.20 12.63 -45.75
CA THR A 180 51.64 12.90 -45.91
C THR A 180 52.39 12.44 -44.65
N LEU A 181 52.79 11.18 -44.59
CA LEU A 181 53.61 10.66 -43.49
C LEU A 181 55.00 11.31 -43.52
N SER A 182 55.29 12.19 -42.55
CA SER A 182 56.56 12.92 -42.44
C SER A 182 57.72 12.07 -41.91
N ASP A 183 57.40 10.98 -41.18
CA ASP A 183 58.37 10.19 -40.42
C ASP A 183 58.24 8.68 -40.71
N PRO A 184 59.35 7.91 -40.59
CA PRO A 184 59.34 6.48 -40.83
C PRO A 184 58.65 5.73 -39.67
N GLU A 185 57.45 5.21 -39.92
CA GLU A 185 56.72 4.42 -38.95
C GLU A 185 57.34 3.03 -38.73
N GLU A 186 57.40 2.61 -37.46
CA GLU A 186 57.74 1.25 -37.04
C GLU A 186 56.44 0.46 -36.86
N GLY A 187 56.34 -0.72 -37.47
CA GLY A 187 55.13 -1.54 -37.31
C GLY A 187 55.10 -2.85 -38.10
N ILE A 188 53.97 -3.54 -37.94
CA ILE A 188 53.56 -4.71 -38.73
C ILE A 188 52.50 -4.24 -39.72
N TYR A 189 52.67 -4.49 -41.01
CA TYR A 189 51.76 -4.05 -42.07
C TYR A 189 51.38 -5.22 -42.98
N GLY A 190 50.08 -5.45 -43.15
CA GLY A 190 49.53 -6.41 -44.12
C GLY A 190 49.10 -5.71 -45.40
N TYR A 191 49.56 -6.21 -46.53
CA TYR A 191 49.25 -5.68 -47.87
C TYR A 191 48.45 -6.67 -48.69
N ARG A 192 47.50 -6.12 -49.46
CA ARG A 192 46.82 -6.81 -50.55
C ARG A 192 46.69 -5.86 -51.73
N ASP A 193 47.15 -6.29 -52.90
CA ASP A 193 47.08 -5.49 -54.13
C ASP A 193 47.69 -4.09 -53.97
N SER A 194 48.79 -4.00 -53.22
CA SER A 194 49.51 -2.77 -52.84
C SER A 194 48.76 -1.81 -51.90
N LYS A 195 47.56 -2.15 -51.42
CA LYS A 195 46.83 -1.42 -50.37
C LYS A 195 47.09 -2.03 -49.00
N VAL A 196 47.21 -1.19 -47.97
CA VAL A 196 47.29 -1.64 -46.58
C VAL A 196 45.90 -2.17 -46.17
N VAL A 197 45.84 -3.46 -45.81
CA VAL A 197 44.62 -4.10 -45.31
C VAL A 197 44.63 -4.29 -43.80
N PHE A 198 45.80 -4.29 -43.17
CA PHE A 198 45.92 -4.06 -41.73
C PHE A 198 47.26 -3.44 -41.37
N TYR A 199 47.34 -2.76 -40.23
CA TYR A 199 48.61 -2.41 -39.59
C TYR A 199 48.53 -2.44 -38.07
N ILE A 200 49.70 -2.52 -37.42
CA ILE A 200 49.94 -2.22 -36.00
C ILE A 200 51.21 -1.37 -35.97
N ASN A 201 51.11 -0.11 -35.55
CA ASN A 201 52.22 0.84 -35.51
C ASN A 201 52.22 1.64 -34.18
N ASN A 202 53.15 2.60 -34.05
CA ASN A 202 53.27 3.45 -32.85
C ASN A 202 52.07 4.40 -32.59
N TYR A 203 51.09 4.47 -33.51
CA TYR A 203 49.89 5.32 -33.40
C TYR A 203 48.58 4.53 -33.22
N GLY A 204 48.60 3.20 -33.37
CA GLY A 204 47.44 2.33 -33.19
C GLY A 204 47.47 1.10 -34.10
N ALA A 205 46.31 0.49 -34.28
CA ALA A 205 46.13 -0.57 -35.26
C ALA A 205 44.96 -0.27 -36.21
N LYS A 206 44.96 -0.86 -37.40
CA LYS A 206 43.86 -0.76 -38.37
C LYS A 206 43.64 -2.11 -39.01
N ILE A 207 42.39 -2.50 -39.25
CA ILE A 207 42.03 -3.73 -39.99
C ILE A 207 40.85 -3.44 -40.90
N GLY A 208 41.03 -3.57 -42.22
CA GLY A 208 39.93 -3.55 -43.21
C GLY A 208 39.07 -2.27 -43.22
N GLY A 209 39.65 -1.11 -42.90
CA GLY A 209 38.91 0.16 -42.80
C GLY A 209 38.39 0.49 -41.39
N TRP A 210 38.66 -0.37 -40.41
CA TRP A 210 38.40 -0.12 -38.99
C TRP A 210 39.66 0.32 -38.28
N ASP A 211 39.61 1.47 -37.62
CA ASP A 211 40.66 1.96 -36.73
C ASP A 211 40.46 1.34 -35.33
N ILE A 212 41.54 0.79 -34.80
CA ILE A 212 41.62 0.12 -33.49
C ILE A 212 42.53 0.99 -32.62
N THR A 213 41.90 1.66 -31.67
CA THR A 213 42.53 2.49 -30.64
C THR A 213 42.46 1.77 -29.27
N PRO A 214 43.17 2.24 -28.23
CA PRO A 214 43.02 1.68 -26.88
C PRO A 214 41.59 1.75 -26.33
N ASP A 215 40.80 2.73 -26.79
CA ASP A 215 39.46 3.02 -26.26
C ASP A 215 38.31 2.57 -27.17
N SER A 216 38.57 2.27 -28.45
CA SER A 216 37.53 1.88 -29.42
C SER A 216 38.03 1.12 -30.64
N ILE A 217 37.12 0.37 -31.25
CA ILE A 217 37.19 -0.11 -32.63
C ILE A 217 36.10 0.64 -33.41
N GLN A 218 36.47 1.43 -34.42
CA GLN A 218 35.55 2.30 -35.15
C GLN A 218 35.81 2.29 -36.65
N CYS A 219 34.79 2.59 -37.45
CA CYS A 219 34.98 2.87 -38.88
C CYS A 219 35.81 4.16 -39.05
N GLU A 220 36.56 4.27 -40.15
CA GLU A 220 37.41 5.43 -40.49
C GLU A 220 36.66 6.77 -40.58
N ASP A 221 35.35 6.76 -40.84
CA ASP A 221 34.47 7.94 -40.83
C ASP A 221 33.78 8.19 -39.46
N GLY A 222 34.09 7.36 -38.46
CA GLY A 222 33.48 7.39 -37.12
C GLY A 222 32.00 6.97 -37.08
N THR A 223 31.42 6.47 -38.19
CA THR A 223 29.96 6.27 -38.27
C THR A 223 29.42 5.09 -37.48
N LEU A 224 30.31 4.15 -37.12
CA LEU A 224 30.04 3.04 -36.21
C LEU A 224 31.25 2.91 -35.27
N THR A 225 30.98 2.88 -33.98
CA THR A 225 31.99 2.81 -32.91
C THR A 225 31.61 1.73 -31.91
N ILE A 226 32.54 0.83 -31.62
CA ILE A 226 32.51 -0.15 -30.52
C ILE A 226 33.55 0.30 -29.51
N LYS A 227 33.14 0.68 -28.30
CA LYS A 227 34.06 1.18 -27.28
C LYS A 227 34.52 0.08 -26.33
N SER A 228 35.74 0.20 -25.80
CA SER A 228 36.32 -0.72 -24.80
C SER A 228 35.49 -0.78 -23.50
N GLU A 229 34.76 0.29 -23.20
CA GLU A 229 33.81 0.38 -22.09
C GLU A 229 32.54 -0.49 -22.24
N GLY A 230 32.30 -1.09 -23.42
CA GLY A 230 31.17 -1.96 -23.72
C GLY A 230 30.02 -1.32 -24.53
N SER A 231 30.08 -0.01 -24.78
CA SER A 231 29.07 0.71 -25.59
C SER A 231 29.27 0.51 -27.09
N ILE A 232 28.18 0.39 -27.86
CA ILE A 232 28.18 0.35 -29.33
C ILE A 232 27.24 1.43 -29.86
N SER A 233 27.68 2.26 -30.80
CA SER A 233 26.86 3.36 -31.33
C SER A 233 27.12 3.64 -32.79
N SER A 234 26.10 4.12 -33.49
CA SER A 234 26.22 4.72 -34.81
C SER A 234 25.83 6.19 -34.80
N GLN A 235 26.63 7.00 -35.48
CA GLN A 235 26.50 8.45 -35.54
C GLN A 235 26.83 8.95 -36.95
N SER A 236 26.25 10.06 -37.38
CA SER A 236 26.80 10.87 -38.49
C SER A 236 26.41 12.33 -38.27
N ASP A 237 27.17 13.27 -38.83
CA ASP A 237 26.96 14.72 -38.68
C ASP A 237 26.76 15.18 -37.21
N GLY A 238 27.47 14.53 -36.27
CA GLY A 238 27.36 14.79 -34.83
C GLY A 238 26.05 14.31 -34.16
N LYS A 239 25.23 13.50 -34.84
CA LYS A 239 23.99 12.93 -34.31
C LYS A 239 24.10 11.42 -34.15
N THR A 240 23.86 10.93 -32.93
CA THR A 240 23.69 9.51 -32.66
C THR A 240 22.36 9.01 -33.25
N HIS A 241 22.42 8.13 -34.25
CA HIS A 241 21.22 7.51 -34.85
C HIS A 241 20.67 6.40 -33.97
N TRP A 242 21.58 5.60 -33.41
CA TRP A 242 21.30 4.60 -32.40
C TRP A 242 22.54 4.35 -31.52
N ALA A 243 22.32 3.94 -30.28
CA ALA A 243 23.35 3.54 -29.33
C ALA A 243 22.83 2.47 -28.38
N LEU A 244 23.74 1.57 -27.97
CA LEU A 244 23.59 0.58 -26.91
C LEU A 244 24.70 0.87 -25.91
N ASN A 245 24.35 1.32 -24.71
CA ASN A 245 25.31 1.78 -23.71
C ASN A 245 25.59 0.68 -22.67
N LYS A 246 26.77 0.72 -22.06
CA LYS A 246 27.21 -0.28 -21.05
C LYS A 246 26.33 -0.35 -19.79
N ASP A 247 25.52 0.67 -19.51
CA ASP A 247 24.60 0.73 -18.38
C ASP A 247 23.25 0.05 -18.67
N GLY A 248 23.06 -0.49 -19.88
CA GLY A 248 21.81 -1.08 -20.34
C GLY A 248 20.86 -0.09 -21.02
N SER A 249 21.16 1.21 -21.01
CA SER A 249 20.37 2.19 -21.77
C SER A 249 20.60 2.04 -23.27
N ALA A 250 19.55 2.33 -24.05
CA ALA A 250 19.58 2.25 -25.50
C ALA A 250 18.86 3.44 -26.14
N SER A 251 19.24 3.79 -27.36
CA SER A 251 18.59 4.81 -28.17
C SER A 251 18.55 4.37 -29.62
N PHE A 252 17.47 4.70 -30.32
CA PHE A 252 17.23 4.41 -31.73
C PHE A 252 16.44 5.55 -32.37
N ALA A 253 16.41 5.58 -33.70
CA ALA A 253 15.64 6.54 -34.50
C ALA A 253 15.95 8.02 -34.12
N ASN A 254 17.22 8.35 -33.89
CA ASN A 254 17.69 9.68 -33.49
C ASN A 254 17.12 10.17 -32.14
N GLY A 255 17.09 9.30 -31.12
CA GLY A 255 16.57 9.63 -29.78
C GLY A 255 15.08 9.33 -29.58
N LYS A 256 14.31 9.13 -30.67
CA LYS A 256 12.85 8.98 -30.61
C LYS A 256 12.36 7.64 -30.06
N VAL A 257 13.21 6.64 -30.00
CA VAL A 257 12.93 5.39 -29.29
C VAL A 257 14.08 5.16 -28.34
N SER A 258 13.84 5.20 -27.03
CA SER A 258 14.90 5.05 -26.03
C SER A 258 14.50 4.10 -24.92
N MET A 259 15.48 3.40 -24.35
CA MET A 259 15.37 2.63 -23.12
C MET A 259 16.34 3.22 -22.11
N ASP A 260 15.90 3.43 -20.86
CA ASP A 260 16.83 3.80 -19.78
C ASP A 260 17.49 2.57 -19.14
N ALA A 261 18.49 2.81 -18.30
CA ALA A 261 19.25 1.77 -17.61
C ALA A 261 18.42 0.92 -16.62
N VAL A 262 17.17 1.30 -16.32
CA VAL A 262 16.25 0.53 -15.44
C VAL A 262 15.12 -0.15 -16.21
N GLY A 263 15.11 -0.06 -17.54
CA GLY A 263 14.19 -0.77 -18.44
C GLY A 263 12.91 -0.02 -18.82
N ASN A 264 12.80 1.29 -18.52
CA ASN A 264 11.68 2.09 -19.04
C ASN A 264 11.93 2.41 -20.52
N ALA A 265 10.91 2.23 -21.36
CA ALA A 265 10.97 2.58 -22.78
C ALA A 265 10.13 3.83 -23.10
N SER A 266 10.71 4.76 -23.87
CA SER A 266 10.04 5.95 -24.41
C SER A 266 9.95 5.88 -25.93
N PHE A 267 8.82 6.33 -26.48
CA PHE A 267 8.54 6.34 -27.91
C PHE A 267 7.93 7.71 -28.32
N GLU A 268 8.75 8.57 -28.92
CA GLU A 268 8.35 9.88 -29.44
C GLU A 268 7.74 9.74 -30.85
N GLY A 269 6.47 9.37 -30.94
CA GLY A 269 5.75 9.28 -32.20
C GLY A 269 4.45 8.47 -32.12
N LYS A 270 3.90 8.11 -33.28
CA LYS A 270 2.71 7.24 -33.38
C LYS A 270 3.12 5.77 -33.33
N ILE A 271 2.85 5.10 -32.21
CA ILE A 271 2.85 3.63 -32.16
C ILE A 271 1.60 3.12 -32.89
N THR A 272 1.77 2.25 -33.89
CA THR A 272 0.66 1.58 -34.58
C THR A 272 0.79 0.07 -34.34
N ALA A 273 -0.02 -0.46 -33.43
CA ALA A 273 -0.09 -1.89 -33.13
C ALA A 273 -1.43 -2.46 -33.62
N THR A 274 -1.39 -3.37 -34.59
CA THR A 274 -2.57 -4.07 -35.11
C THR A 274 -2.99 -5.27 -34.26
N SER A 275 -2.04 -5.79 -33.48
CA SER A 275 -2.25 -6.78 -32.41
C SER A 275 -1.10 -6.69 -31.41
N GLY A 276 -1.30 -7.14 -30.18
CA GLY A 276 -0.22 -7.20 -29.18
C GLY A 276 -0.71 -7.26 -27.75
N LYS A 277 0.19 -7.04 -26.79
CA LYS A 277 -0.14 -6.89 -25.36
C LYS A 277 0.66 -5.77 -24.71
N ILE A 278 0.04 -5.02 -23.80
CA ILE A 278 0.69 -4.08 -22.89
C ILE A 278 0.29 -4.49 -21.46
N GLY A 279 1.25 -5.09 -20.73
CA GLY A 279 0.95 -5.82 -19.49
C GLY A 279 -0.09 -6.93 -19.76
N ASN A 280 -1.16 -6.93 -18.99
CA ASN A 280 -2.27 -7.88 -19.16
C ASN A 280 -3.33 -7.43 -20.19
N TRP A 281 -3.21 -6.22 -20.76
CA TRP A 281 -4.15 -5.75 -21.78
C TRP A 281 -3.77 -6.27 -23.15
N THR A 282 -4.76 -6.81 -23.87
CA THR A 282 -4.63 -7.22 -25.28
C THR A 282 -5.02 -6.05 -26.17
N ILE A 283 -4.19 -5.80 -27.19
CA ILE A 283 -4.46 -4.90 -28.30
C ILE A 283 -4.96 -5.75 -29.46
N ASP A 284 -6.13 -5.39 -29.97
CA ASP A 284 -6.69 -5.79 -31.27
C ASP A 284 -6.69 -4.57 -32.20
N ALA A 285 -6.92 -4.80 -33.51
CA ALA A 285 -6.93 -3.75 -34.53
C ALA A 285 -7.74 -2.50 -34.16
N ASN A 286 -8.88 -2.66 -33.49
CA ASN A 286 -9.77 -1.58 -33.08
C ASN A 286 -10.18 -1.63 -31.59
N SER A 287 -9.46 -2.38 -30.74
CA SER A 287 -9.83 -2.53 -29.32
C SER A 287 -8.63 -2.71 -28.38
N LEU A 288 -8.79 -2.22 -27.16
CA LEU A 288 -7.90 -2.45 -26.02
C LEU A 288 -8.73 -3.08 -24.90
N TYR A 289 -8.47 -4.34 -24.54
CA TYR A 289 -9.29 -5.06 -23.57
C TYR A 289 -8.48 -5.98 -22.65
N ASN A 290 -9.07 -6.33 -21.51
CA ASN A 290 -8.51 -7.26 -20.52
C ASN A 290 -9.65 -7.81 -19.67
N LEU A 291 -9.95 -9.11 -19.78
CA LEU A 291 -11.09 -9.75 -19.10
C LEU A 291 -12.37 -8.91 -19.36
N GLY A 292 -13.18 -8.66 -18.33
CA GLY A 292 -14.40 -7.87 -18.44
C GLY A 292 -14.25 -6.38 -18.82
N ILE A 293 -13.06 -5.82 -19.07
CA ILE A 293 -12.89 -4.39 -19.43
C ILE A 293 -12.48 -4.24 -20.89
N SER A 294 -13.11 -3.33 -21.64
CA SER A 294 -12.81 -3.07 -23.06
C SER A 294 -13.04 -1.62 -23.47
N LEU A 295 -12.14 -1.09 -24.30
CA LEU A 295 -12.30 0.12 -25.09
C LEU A 295 -12.32 -0.31 -26.57
N ASN A 296 -13.35 0.07 -27.33
CA ASN A 296 -13.54 -0.33 -28.72
C ASN A 296 -13.85 0.89 -29.60
N ALA A 297 -12.99 1.13 -30.59
CA ALA A 297 -13.09 2.27 -31.50
C ALA A 297 -14.20 2.09 -32.55
N ASP A 298 -14.36 0.88 -33.14
CA ASP A 298 -15.38 0.57 -34.15
C ASP A 298 -16.81 0.81 -33.64
N LYS A 299 -17.03 0.50 -32.37
CA LYS A 299 -18.33 0.64 -31.71
C LYS A 299 -18.45 1.94 -30.90
N ARG A 300 -17.37 2.74 -30.83
CA ARG A 300 -17.25 3.95 -29.98
C ARG A 300 -17.75 3.68 -28.56
N PHE A 301 -17.15 2.65 -27.96
CA PHE A 301 -17.68 1.93 -26.80
C PHE A 301 -16.61 1.77 -25.72
N ILE A 302 -16.98 1.99 -24.46
CA ILE A 302 -16.14 1.72 -23.29
C ILE A 302 -16.99 0.92 -22.32
N ALA A 303 -16.55 -0.27 -21.91
CA ALA A 303 -17.34 -1.15 -21.08
C ALA A 303 -16.55 -1.90 -20.02
N ILE A 304 -17.25 -2.17 -18.92
CA ILE A 304 -16.87 -3.05 -17.82
C ILE A 304 -18.03 -4.03 -17.65
N ALA A 305 -17.81 -5.30 -17.90
CA ALA A 305 -18.77 -6.39 -17.73
C ALA A 305 -18.36 -7.28 -16.55
N ASN A 306 -19.34 -7.80 -15.82
CA ASN A 306 -19.13 -8.77 -14.73
C ASN A 306 -18.82 -10.17 -15.30
N THR A 307 -17.64 -10.33 -15.90
CA THR A 307 -17.18 -11.58 -16.48
C THR A 307 -15.65 -11.73 -16.34
N THR A 308 -15.21 -12.98 -16.22
CA THR A 308 -13.79 -13.37 -16.33
C THR A 308 -13.36 -13.63 -17.77
N ASP A 309 -14.29 -13.61 -18.73
CA ASP A 309 -13.96 -13.73 -20.15
C ASP A 309 -13.44 -12.40 -20.68
N ASP A 310 -12.54 -12.44 -21.65
CA ASP A 310 -12.16 -11.25 -22.42
C ASP A 310 -13.37 -10.63 -23.13
N LEU A 311 -13.57 -9.32 -22.94
CA LEU A 311 -14.58 -8.52 -23.63
C LEU A 311 -14.05 -8.09 -25.02
N LYS A 312 -13.75 -9.10 -25.84
CA LYS A 312 -13.06 -9.02 -27.15
C LYS A 312 -13.79 -8.13 -28.16
N SER A 313 -13.07 -7.78 -29.24
CA SER A 313 -13.70 -7.24 -30.44
C SER A 313 -14.58 -8.31 -31.13
N GLY A 314 -15.60 -7.88 -31.89
CA GLY A 314 -16.47 -8.78 -32.67
C GLY A 314 -17.62 -9.42 -31.90
N ASP A 315 -17.36 -10.03 -30.74
CA ASP A 315 -18.43 -10.51 -29.84
C ASP A 315 -19.21 -9.31 -29.28
N GLY A 316 -20.53 -9.44 -29.13
CA GLY A 316 -21.40 -8.31 -28.77
C GLY A 316 -21.10 -7.75 -27.38
N GLN A 317 -20.15 -6.82 -27.26
CA GLN A 317 -19.67 -6.28 -25.98
C GLN A 317 -20.83 -5.66 -25.16
N LEU A 318 -21.70 -4.89 -25.81
CA LEU A 318 -22.95 -4.38 -25.25
C LEU A 318 -23.93 -5.50 -24.86
N ALA A 319 -24.01 -6.59 -25.64
CA ALA A 319 -24.84 -7.73 -25.31
C ALA A 319 -24.30 -8.51 -24.10
N LYS A 320 -22.97 -8.61 -23.93
CA LYS A 320 -22.34 -9.20 -22.73
C LYS A 320 -22.68 -8.37 -21.50
N VAL A 321 -22.46 -7.03 -21.52
CA VAL A 321 -22.87 -6.12 -20.43
C VAL A 321 -24.36 -6.24 -20.10
N LYS A 322 -25.22 -6.31 -21.11
CA LYS A 322 -26.69 -6.50 -20.96
C LYS A 322 -27.10 -7.85 -20.40
N ASN A 323 -26.22 -8.85 -20.37
CA ASN A 323 -26.54 -10.22 -19.97
C ASN A 323 -25.92 -10.58 -18.60
N VAL A 324 -24.63 -10.31 -18.41
CA VAL A 324 -23.89 -10.64 -17.17
C VAL A 324 -23.91 -9.52 -16.13
N GLY A 325 -24.34 -8.31 -16.53
CA GLY A 325 -24.24 -7.08 -15.76
C GLY A 325 -22.92 -6.33 -16.02
N GLY A 326 -22.89 -5.06 -15.66
CA GLY A 326 -21.77 -4.17 -15.94
C GLY A 326 -22.17 -2.71 -16.18
N VAL A 327 -21.23 -1.89 -16.62
CA VAL A 327 -21.40 -0.51 -17.04
C VAL A 327 -20.83 -0.34 -18.45
N ALA A 328 -21.53 0.40 -19.31
CA ALA A 328 -21.11 0.70 -20.66
C ALA A 328 -21.39 2.16 -21.04
N MET A 329 -20.39 2.86 -21.54
CA MET A 329 -20.52 4.14 -22.25
C MET A 329 -20.48 3.87 -23.76
N PHE A 330 -21.32 4.56 -24.53
CA PHE A 330 -21.46 4.30 -25.96
C PHE A 330 -21.88 5.54 -26.75
N TYR A 331 -21.48 5.59 -28.02
CA TYR A 331 -21.94 6.59 -28.98
C TYR A 331 -22.19 5.94 -30.35
N SER A 332 -23.41 5.42 -30.55
CA SER A 332 -23.82 4.82 -31.83
C SER A 332 -24.13 5.91 -32.87
N THR A 333 -24.92 6.91 -32.50
CA THR A 333 -25.30 8.06 -33.33
C THR A 333 -25.60 9.29 -32.45
N SER A 334 -25.85 10.47 -33.05
CA SER A 334 -26.37 11.64 -32.33
C SER A 334 -27.75 11.42 -31.69
N ALA A 335 -28.47 10.37 -32.10
CA ALA A 335 -29.78 9.96 -31.57
C ALA A 335 -29.70 8.60 -30.83
N ASP A 336 -28.49 8.08 -30.54
CA ASP A 336 -28.26 6.87 -29.76
C ASP A 336 -26.87 6.92 -29.11
N TYR A 337 -26.83 7.48 -27.89
CA TYR A 337 -25.63 7.67 -27.08
C TYR A 337 -25.98 7.62 -25.59
N GLY A 338 -24.98 7.41 -24.75
CA GLY A 338 -25.13 7.54 -23.30
C GLY A 338 -24.27 6.60 -22.48
N ILE A 339 -24.76 6.32 -21.28
CA ILE A 339 -24.20 5.37 -20.32
C ILE A 339 -25.34 4.44 -19.88
N PHE A 340 -25.13 3.12 -19.91
CA PHE A 340 -25.98 2.12 -19.30
C PHE A 340 -25.25 1.44 -18.14
N ALA A 341 -25.98 1.05 -17.10
CA ALA A 341 -25.54 0.04 -16.13
C ALA A 341 -26.60 -1.04 -15.97
N TYR A 342 -26.15 -2.29 -15.96
CA TYR A 342 -26.96 -3.49 -15.78
C TYR A 342 -26.48 -4.25 -14.54
N LYS A 343 -27.44 -4.80 -13.78
CA LYS A 343 -27.18 -5.84 -12.77
C LYS A 343 -27.75 -7.15 -13.30
N GLU A 344 -26.89 -8.14 -13.54
CA GLU A 344 -27.26 -9.32 -14.35
C GLU A 344 -27.87 -8.86 -15.68
N ASN A 345 -29.09 -9.32 -16.01
CA ASN A 345 -29.82 -8.91 -17.20
C ASN A 345 -30.79 -7.73 -17.00
N LYS A 346 -30.74 -7.04 -15.86
CA LYS A 346 -31.68 -5.95 -15.50
C LYS A 346 -31.00 -4.60 -15.64
N LEU A 347 -31.60 -3.71 -16.43
CA LEU A 347 -31.19 -2.30 -16.47
C LEU A 347 -31.39 -1.69 -15.08
N VAL A 348 -30.36 -1.05 -14.54
CA VAL A 348 -30.42 -0.34 -13.24
C VAL A 348 -30.12 1.14 -13.36
N PHE A 349 -29.41 1.57 -14.40
CA PHE A 349 -29.18 2.97 -14.72
C PHE A 349 -29.05 3.17 -16.23
N GLN A 350 -29.58 4.27 -16.75
CA GLN A 350 -29.28 4.80 -18.07
C GLN A 350 -29.26 6.33 -18.00
N ALA A 351 -28.30 6.96 -18.66
CA ALA A 351 -28.35 8.39 -18.97
C ALA A 351 -27.96 8.62 -20.43
N GLY A 352 -28.74 9.39 -21.18
CA GLY A 352 -28.56 9.59 -22.61
C GLY A 352 -29.90 9.81 -23.32
N THR A 353 -30.17 9.01 -24.36
CA THR A 353 -31.42 9.07 -25.15
C THR A 353 -32.68 8.71 -24.39
N THR A 354 -32.59 7.69 -23.54
CA THR A 354 -33.56 7.42 -22.47
C THR A 354 -32.82 7.45 -21.15
N ASN A 355 -33.51 7.94 -20.13
CA ASN A 355 -32.94 8.32 -18.85
C ASN A 355 -33.69 7.53 -17.77
N TYR A 356 -32.98 6.66 -17.05
CA TYR A 356 -33.56 5.66 -16.18
C TYR A 356 -32.67 5.41 -14.95
N ILE A 357 -33.27 5.22 -13.79
CA ILE A 357 -32.58 4.86 -12.55
C ILE A 357 -33.49 3.98 -11.67
N ALA A 358 -33.07 2.74 -11.43
CA ALA A 358 -33.69 1.79 -10.50
C ALA A 358 -35.23 1.66 -10.59
N GLY A 359 -35.79 1.65 -11.80
CA GLY A 359 -37.24 1.54 -12.05
C GLY A 359 -37.94 2.87 -12.36
N TRP A 360 -37.27 3.99 -12.15
CA TRP A 360 -37.76 5.33 -12.46
C TRP A 360 -37.17 5.81 -13.78
N ASN A 361 -37.98 6.48 -14.60
CA ASN A 361 -37.49 7.29 -15.71
C ASN A 361 -37.24 8.72 -15.20
N PHE A 362 -36.32 9.46 -15.83
CA PHE A 362 -36.16 10.88 -15.58
C PHE A 362 -36.00 11.66 -16.88
N ASP A 363 -36.26 12.95 -16.85
CA ASP A 363 -36.07 13.88 -17.96
C ASP A 363 -35.82 15.30 -17.42
N GLU A 364 -35.74 16.30 -18.30
CA GLU A 364 -35.44 17.68 -17.93
C GLU A 364 -36.50 18.33 -17.01
N ASN A 365 -37.68 17.73 -16.86
CA ASN A 365 -38.81 18.26 -16.11
C ASN A 365 -39.38 17.31 -15.04
N SER A 366 -38.96 16.05 -14.98
CA SER A 366 -39.60 15.03 -14.11
C SER A 366 -38.72 13.82 -13.78
N LEU A 367 -38.93 13.25 -12.60
CA LEU A 367 -38.54 11.90 -12.18
C LEU A 367 -39.82 11.10 -11.93
N TYR A 368 -40.05 10.00 -12.64
CA TYR A 368 -41.33 9.31 -12.65
C TYR A 368 -41.25 7.78 -12.79
N ILE A 369 -42.21 7.08 -12.20
CA ILE A 369 -42.49 5.67 -12.43
C ILE A 369 -43.86 5.54 -13.10
N GLY A 370 -44.01 4.55 -13.99
CA GLY A 370 -45.22 4.38 -14.80
C GLY A 370 -45.38 5.47 -15.87
N THR A 371 -46.61 5.90 -16.12
CA THR A 371 -46.93 6.97 -17.09
C THR A 371 -46.69 8.34 -16.48
N LYS A 372 -45.79 9.14 -17.07
CA LYS A 372 -45.55 10.54 -16.70
C LYS A 372 -46.84 11.37 -16.82
N ASN A 373 -47.18 12.11 -15.77
CA ASN A 373 -48.00 13.31 -15.88
C ASN A 373 -47.34 14.41 -15.05
N ASN A 374 -47.00 15.56 -15.65
CA ASN A 374 -46.45 16.73 -14.96
C ASN A 374 -47.33 17.97 -15.18
N ASN A 375 -48.63 17.82 -15.45
CA ASN A 375 -49.56 18.93 -15.62
C ASN A 375 -50.12 19.40 -14.27
N ALA A 376 -50.19 20.71 -14.02
CA ALA A 376 -50.85 21.25 -12.83
C ALA A 376 -52.29 20.74 -12.70
N ASP A 377 -52.75 20.51 -11.47
CA ASP A 377 -54.12 20.06 -11.14
C ASP A 377 -54.59 18.73 -11.76
N GLN A 378 -53.66 17.88 -12.19
CA GLN A 378 -53.96 16.55 -12.76
C GLN A 378 -53.29 15.40 -11.98
N TYR A 379 -54.05 14.31 -11.84
CA TYR A 379 -53.58 13.01 -11.35
C TYR A 379 -52.81 12.24 -12.44
N THR A 380 -52.01 11.23 -12.07
CA THR A 380 -51.50 10.25 -13.05
C THR A 380 -52.60 9.27 -13.45
N ASN A 381 -52.51 8.68 -14.65
CA ASN A 381 -53.58 7.82 -15.17
C ASN A 381 -53.65 6.43 -14.50
N ASP A 382 -52.51 5.85 -14.12
CA ASP A 382 -52.42 4.45 -13.62
C ASP A 382 -52.13 4.36 -12.13
N ASP A 383 -52.60 3.30 -11.47
CA ASP A 383 -52.49 3.08 -10.02
C ASP A 383 -51.05 2.95 -9.50
N LYS A 384 -50.11 2.62 -10.38
CA LYS A 384 -48.68 2.46 -10.07
C LYS A 384 -47.83 3.65 -10.54
N SER A 385 -48.46 4.67 -11.10
CA SER A 385 -47.77 5.85 -11.63
C SER A 385 -47.56 6.89 -10.54
N LEU A 386 -46.34 7.44 -10.48
CA LEU A 386 -45.96 8.54 -9.58
C LEU A 386 -44.99 9.44 -10.33
N THR A 387 -45.30 10.73 -10.44
CA THR A 387 -44.44 11.74 -11.06
C THR A 387 -44.03 12.79 -10.02
N ILE A 388 -42.73 12.99 -9.90
CA ILE A 388 -42.09 14.09 -9.16
C ILE A 388 -41.57 15.04 -10.22
N GLY A 389 -42.21 16.19 -10.43
CA GLY A 389 -41.84 17.09 -11.53
C GLY A 389 -41.90 18.57 -11.17
N THR A 390 -41.53 19.40 -12.14
CA THR A 390 -41.46 20.87 -12.00
C THR A 390 -42.78 21.51 -11.57
N ASN A 391 -43.93 20.87 -11.84
CA ASN A 391 -45.25 21.33 -11.38
C ASN A 391 -45.72 20.63 -10.08
N GLY A 392 -44.88 19.86 -9.40
CA GLY A 392 -45.16 19.20 -8.11
C GLY A 392 -45.21 17.67 -8.13
N LEU A 393 -45.84 17.07 -7.12
CA LEU A 393 -45.94 15.63 -6.88
C LEU A 393 -47.32 15.10 -7.31
N ARG A 394 -47.38 13.98 -8.05
CA ARG A 394 -48.65 13.40 -8.56
C ARG A 394 -48.67 11.89 -8.50
N SER A 395 -49.79 11.33 -8.07
CA SER A 395 -50.22 9.95 -8.30
C SER A 395 -51.65 9.92 -8.84
N LYS A 396 -52.26 8.74 -8.97
CA LYS A 396 -53.66 8.59 -9.39
C LYS A 396 -54.67 9.03 -8.32
N ALA A 397 -54.31 8.90 -7.04
CA ALA A 397 -55.22 9.19 -5.91
C ALA A 397 -55.02 10.58 -5.31
N TRP A 398 -53.85 11.19 -5.51
CA TRP A 398 -53.48 12.47 -4.90
C TRP A 398 -52.51 13.28 -5.77
N TYR A 399 -52.52 14.61 -5.61
CA TYR A 399 -51.49 15.51 -6.14
C TYR A 399 -51.20 16.64 -5.15
N ILE A 400 -50.00 17.23 -5.28
CA ILE A 400 -49.54 18.43 -4.57
C ILE A 400 -48.85 19.31 -5.62
N ASN A 401 -49.42 20.46 -5.94
CA ASN A 401 -48.83 21.46 -6.83
C ASN A 401 -47.76 22.29 -6.09
N THR A 402 -46.91 23.01 -6.83
CA THR A 402 -45.86 23.88 -6.28
C THR A 402 -46.37 25.09 -5.49
N ASN A 403 -47.62 25.52 -5.71
CA ASN A 403 -48.30 26.57 -4.93
C ASN A 403 -48.96 26.05 -3.64
N GLY A 404 -48.58 24.86 -3.16
CA GLY A 404 -49.14 24.27 -1.94
C GLY A 404 -50.58 23.75 -2.05
N THR A 405 -51.26 23.92 -3.18
CA THR A 405 -52.58 23.30 -3.39
C THR A 405 -52.43 21.79 -3.52
N ALA A 406 -53.26 21.04 -2.78
CA ALA A 406 -53.18 19.58 -2.72
C ALA A 406 -54.58 18.96 -2.72
N LYS A 407 -54.73 17.84 -3.43
CA LYS A 407 -55.95 17.02 -3.38
C LYS A 407 -55.58 15.57 -3.11
N PHE A 408 -56.32 14.92 -2.23
CA PHE A 408 -56.17 13.51 -1.88
C PHE A 408 -57.52 12.80 -2.03
N SER A 409 -57.49 11.46 -2.11
CA SER A 409 -58.67 10.62 -2.29
C SER A 409 -59.57 11.10 -3.43
N SER A 410 -58.98 11.33 -4.62
CA SER A 410 -59.70 11.79 -5.82
C SER A 410 -60.52 13.08 -5.63
N GLY A 411 -60.12 13.94 -4.68
CA GLY A 411 -60.78 15.20 -4.39
C GLY A 411 -61.76 15.17 -3.21
N TYR A 412 -61.92 14.04 -2.51
CA TYR A 412 -62.65 14.03 -1.24
C TYR A 412 -61.92 14.76 -0.11
N ILE A 413 -60.60 14.91 -0.20
CA ILE A 413 -59.82 15.76 0.71
C ILE A 413 -59.08 16.79 -0.15
N GLN A 414 -59.23 18.08 0.15
CA GLN A 414 -58.62 19.17 -0.61
C GLN A 414 -58.05 20.22 0.34
N PHE A 415 -56.93 20.81 -0.03
CA PHE A 415 -56.29 21.93 0.66
C PHE A 415 -55.81 22.96 -0.36
N ASN A 416 -55.97 24.24 -0.03
CA ASN A 416 -55.32 25.37 -0.68
C ASN A 416 -54.76 26.32 0.39
N GLU A 417 -54.14 27.42 -0.02
CA GLU A 417 -53.47 28.37 0.88
C GLU A 417 -54.38 29.01 1.95
N LYS A 418 -55.72 28.98 1.79
CA LYS A 418 -56.69 29.71 2.65
C LYS A 418 -57.87 28.88 3.12
N SER A 419 -58.12 27.71 2.53
CA SER A 419 -59.24 26.82 2.86
C SER A 419 -58.99 25.38 2.43
N GLY A 420 -59.89 24.47 2.82
CA GLY A 420 -59.88 23.08 2.38
C GLY A 420 -61.22 22.40 2.61
N SER A 421 -61.29 21.11 2.28
CA SER A 421 -62.47 20.28 2.47
C SER A 421 -62.10 18.84 2.84
N ILE A 422 -62.92 18.20 3.68
CA ILE A 422 -62.88 16.77 4.01
C ILE A 422 -64.31 16.22 3.86
N GLY A 423 -64.54 15.43 2.80
CA GLY A 423 -65.87 15.02 2.39
C GLY A 423 -66.74 16.23 2.04
N SER A 424 -67.90 16.36 2.68
CA SER A 424 -68.81 17.50 2.52
C SER A 424 -68.54 18.64 3.52
N TRP A 425 -67.56 18.51 4.41
CA TRP A 425 -67.14 19.58 5.31
C TRP A 425 -66.07 20.43 4.64
N ASN A 426 -66.30 21.74 4.61
CA ASN A 426 -65.33 22.75 4.21
C ASN A 426 -64.76 23.42 5.47
N PHE A 427 -63.54 23.92 5.40
CA PHE A 427 -62.94 24.74 6.44
C PHE A 427 -62.13 25.88 5.83
N ASP A 428 -62.08 27.02 6.50
CA ASP A 428 -61.28 28.18 6.13
C ASP A 428 -60.61 28.78 7.39
N SER A 429 -60.10 30.01 7.30
CA SER A 429 -59.38 30.68 8.37
C SER A 429 -60.19 30.91 9.66
N ASP A 430 -61.52 30.86 9.62
CA ASP A 430 -62.37 31.13 10.79
C ASP A 430 -63.44 30.05 11.08
N SER A 431 -63.82 29.23 10.08
CA SER A 431 -64.98 28.32 10.22
C SER A 431 -64.73 26.92 9.69
N LEU A 432 -65.32 25.93 10.36
CA LEU A 432 -65.60 24.58 9.85
C LEU A 432 -67.11 24.48 9.56
N TYR A 433 -67.50 24.13 8.33
CA TYR A 433 -68.89 24.20 7.90
C TYR A 433 -69.28 23.12 6.87
N ILE A 434 -70.57 22.83 6.79
CA ILE A 434 -71.20 22.04 5.72
C ILE A 434 -72.35 22.85 5.12
N GLY A 435 -72.50 22.81 3.80
CA GLY A 435 -73.45 23.65 3.08
C GLY A 435 -73.06 25.14 3.11
N THR A 436 -74.04 26.03 3.34
CA THR A 436 -73.81 27.48 3.32
C THR A 436 -73.23 27.97 4.65
N LYS A 437 -71.99 28.47 4.63
CA LYS A 437 -71.33 29.13 5.78
C LYS A 437 -72.15 30.32 6.28
N ASN A 438 -72.35 30.41 7.59
CA ASN A 438 -72.72 31.66 8.25
C ASN A 438 -72.10 31.74 9.65
N ASP A 439 -71.05 32.56 9.81
CA ASP A 439 -70.45 32.88 11.12
C ASP A 439 -70.93 34.23 11.71
N THR A 440 -71.96 34.86 11.14
CA THR A 440 -72.55 36.08 11.72
C THR A 440 -73.17 35.79 13.09
N SER A 441 -72.74 36.52 14.13
CA SER A 441 -73.30 36.45 15.48
C SER A 441 -74.82 36.68 15.46
N GLY A 442 -75.58 35.89 16.22
CA GLY A 442 -77.05 35.98 16.22
C GLY A 442 -77.75 35.46 14.96
N GLY A 443 -77.01 35.01 13.94
CA GLY A 443 -77.54 34.47 12.68
C GLY A 443 -77.89 32.98 12.73
N PHE A 444 -78.66 32.52 11.75
CA PHE A 444 -78.86 31.10 11.42
C PHE A 444 -78.27 30.80 10.05
N THR A 445 -77.91 29.55 9.73
CA THR A 445 -77.59 29.20 8.33
C THR A 445 -78.87 29.29 7.47
N SER A 446 -78.74 29.72 6.22
CA SER A 446 -79.89 30.00 5.33
C SER A 446 -80.60 28.74 4.79
N THR A 447 -79.88 27.62 4.68
CA THR A 447 -80.34 26.38 4.06
C THR A 447 -80.41 25.22 5.05
N ASN A 448 -81.36 24.30 4.87
CA ASN A 448 -81.44 23.08 5.67
C ASN A 448 -80.17 22.22 5.48
N LYS A 449 -79.87 21.37 6.47
CA LYS A 449 -78.63 20.54 6.56
C LYS A 449 -77.31 21.33 6.61
N SER A 450 -77.33 22.67 6.57
CA SER A 450 -76.12 23.48 6.75
C SER A 450 -75.78 23.64 8.24
N ILE A 451 -74.49 23.61 8.56
CA ILE A 451 -73.93 23.83 9.91
C ILE A 451 -72.67 24.69 9.75
N THR A 452 -72.43 25.63 10.65
CA THR A 452 -71.19 26.39 10.78
C THR A 452 -70.72 26.38 12.23
N ILE A 453 -69.44 26.06 12.42
CA ILE A 453 -68.70 26.08 13.68
C ILE A 453 -67.60 27.13 13.49
N GLY A 454 -67.67 28.24 14.21
CA GLY A 454 -66.71 29.35 14.10
C GLY A 454 -66.58 30.12 15.44
N PRO A 455 -65.80 31.20 15.49
CA PRO A 455 -65.54 31.96 16.73
C PRO A 455 -66.79 32.58 17.35
N ASN A 456 -67.86 32.76 16.56
CA ASN A 456 -69.14 33.25 17.07
C ASN A 456 -70.06 32.12 17.60
N GLY A 457 -69.64 30.85 17.55
CA GLY A 457 -70.36 29.69 18.08
C GLY A 457 -70.82 28.67 17.03
N ILE A 458 -71.70 27.74 17.42
CA ILE A 458 -72.19 26.66 16.55
C ILE A 458 -73.62 26.96 16.11
N ARG A 459 -73.89 26.99 14.80
CA ARG A 459 -75.24 27.21 14.28
C ARG A 459 -75.57 26.40 13.04
N GLY A 460 -76.87 26.19 12.83
CA GLY A 460 -77.43 25.53 11.67
C GLY A 460 -78.77 26.14 11.28
N TYR A 461 -79.55 25.40 10.50
CA TYR A 461 -80.83 25.90 10.01
C TYR A 461 -81.85 26.00 11.16
N LYS A 462 -82.27 27.22 11.47
CA LYS A 462 -83.23 27.55 12.54
C LYS A 462 -82.76 27.23 13.98
N TRP A 463 -81.47 27.00 14.21
CA TRP A 463 -80.90 26.85 15.55
C TRP A 463 -79.46 27.39 15.65
N ARG A 464 -79.06 27.87 16.82
CA ARG A 464 -77.71 28.39 17.13
C ARG A 464 -77.40 28.37 18.62
N PHE A 465 -76.11 28.33 18.92
CA PHE A 465 -75.49 28.49 20.23
C PHE A 465 -74.34 29.50 20.05
N ASP A 466 -74.54 30.73 20.49
CA ASP A 466 -73.59 31.83 20.33
C ASP A 466 -72.52 31.76 21.45
N THR A 467 -71.27 32.16 21.20
CA THR A 467 -70.16 32.01 22.17
C THR A 467 -70.31 32.82 23.47
N ALA A 468 -71.16 33.85 23.46
CA ALA A 468 -71.53 34.60 24.67
C ALA A 468 -72.50 33.85 25.61
N GLY A 469 -72.89 32.60 25.28
CA GLY A 469 -73.82 31.79 26.07
C GLY A 469 -75.29 31.97 25.69
N SER A 470 -75.61 32.99 24.87
CA SER A 470 -76.93 33.15 24.25
C SER A 470 -77.17 32.13 23.14
N GLY A 471 -78.42 31.99 22.69
CA GLY A 471 -78.74 31.10 21.59
C GLY A 471 -80.22 31.04 21.26
N ALA A 472 -80.56 30.22 20.26
CA ALA A 472 -81.93 30.06 19.81
C ALA A 472 -82.17 28.73 19.11
N ILE A 473 -83.37 28.18 19.24
CA ILE A 473 -83.86 27.01 18.51
C ILE A 473 -85.26 27.30 17.92
N ALA A 474 -85.79 26.37 17.12
CA ALA A 474 -87.09 26.48 16.47
C ALA A 474 -87.28 27.77 15.63
N GLY A 475 -86.19 28.32 15.06
CA GLY A 475 -86.20 29.50 14.21
C GLY A 475 -86.25 30.82 14.97
N GLY A 476 -85.83 30.84 16.24
CA GLY A 476 -85.94 32.01 17.11
C GLY A 476 -87.23 32.06 17.94
N ASN A 477 -88.14 31.08 17.74
CA ASN A 477 -89.33 30.92 18.59
C ASN A 477 -88.97 30.46 20.02
N ILE A 478 -87.79 29.90 20.26
CA ILE A 478 -87.25 29.68 21.60
C ILE A 478 -85.84 30.27 21.58
N LYS A 479 -85.57 31.28 22.40
CA LYS A 479 -84.26 31.94 22.46
C LYS A 479 -83.88 32.26 23.91
N TRP A 480 -82.59 32.32 24.20
CA TRP A 480 -82.07 32.74 25.49
C TRP A 480 -80.94 33.76 25.31
N ASP A 481 -80.81 34.67 26.27
CA ASP A 481 -79.71 35.63 26.33
C ASP A 481 -78.49 35.05 27.06
N ASP A 482 -77.41 35.84 27.13
CA ASP A 482 -76.15 35.53 27.83
C ASP A 482 -76.31 35.42 29.36
N LYS A 483 -77.47 35.81 29.90
CA LYS A 483 -77.83 35.74 31.32
C LYS A 483 -78.74 34.55 31.64
N GLY A 484 -79.11 33.75 30.63
CA GLY A 484 -79.96 32.56 30.78
C GLY A 484 -81.47 32.83 30.76
N ASN A 485 -81.92 34.04 30.40
CA ASN A 485 -83.35 34.36 30.31
C ASN A 485 -83.97 33.74 29.06
N ILE A 486 -84.87 32.77 29.21
CA ILE A 486 -85.54 32.10 28.08
C ILE A 486 -86.79 32.89 27.65
N THR A 487 -86.85 33.25 26.36
CA THR A 487 -88.02 33.83 25.70
C THR A 487 -88.68 32.80 24.77
N PHE A 488 -89.97 32.58 24.96
CA PHE A 488 -90.82 31.80 24.06
C PHE A 488 -91.63 32.73 23.14
N GLY A 489 -91.67 32.40 21.84
CA GLY A 489 -92.49 33.08 20.84
C GLY A 489 -93.91 32.49 20.79
N ALA A 490 -94.84 33.25 20.20
CA ALA A 490 -96.28 32.90 20.19
C ALA A 490 -96.63 31.53 19.57
N ASN A 491 -95.74 30.95 18.77
CA ASN A 491 -95.92 29.64 18.14
C ASN A 491 -95.44 28.45 19.01
N VAL A 492 -94.95 28.68 20.23
CA VAL A 492 -94.49 27.61 21.13
C VAL A 492 -95.64 27.14 22.02
N VAL A 493 -96.10 25.91 21.79
CA VAL A 493 -97.16 25.28 22.60
C VAL A 493 -96.53 24.60 23.83
N LEU A 494 -96.78 25.16 25.02
CA LEU A 494 -96.34 24.59 26.30
C LEU A 494 -97.43 23.67 26.86
N ASN A 495 -97.24 22.35 26.70
CA ASN A 495 -98.31 21.35 26.86
C ASN A 495 -98.42 20.71 28.28
N TRP A 496 -97.97 21.40 29.34
CA TRP A 496 -97.81 20.80 30.69
C TRP A 496 -98.55 21.57 31.79
N SER A 497 -99.82 21.25 32.01
CA SER A 497 -100.60 21.74 33.17
C SER A 497 -101.33 20.64 33.96
N SER A 498 -100.98 19.36 33.75
CA SER A 498 -101.51 18.20 34.49
C SER A 498 -100.44 17.39 35.24
N GLY A 499 -99.27 17.12 34.63
CA GLY A 499 -98.27 16.19 35.18
C GLY A 499 -97.56 16.61 36.49
N ILE A 500 -97.65 17.88 36.91
CA ILE A 500 -96.95 18.38 38.11
C ILE A 500 -97.56 17.82 39.42
N LYS A 501 -98.83 17.39 39.40
CA LYS A 501 -99.45 16.75 40.58
C LYS A 501 -98.96 15.30 40.76
N GLU A 502 -98.79 14.56 39.67
CA GLU A 502 -98.37 13.14 39.68
C GLU A 502 -96.87 12.99 39.98
N ALA A 503 -96.04 13.95 39.55
CA ALA A 503 -94.61 13.97 39.86
C ALA A 503 -94.30 14.04 41.37
N LYS A 504 -95.21 14.61 42.18
CA LYS A 504 -95.04 14.68 43.64
C LYS A 504 -95.30 13.33 44.32
N ASP A 505 -96.20 12.52 43.77
CA ASP A 505 -96.47 11.17 44.29
C ASP A 505 -95.35 10.19 43.87
N ALA A 506 -94.77 10.37 42.67
CA ALA A 506 -93.60 9.62 42.20
C ALA A 506 -92.30 9.90 43.01
N ALA A 507 -92.16 11.09 43.60
CA ALA A 507 -91.00 11.42 44.44
C ALA A 507 -90.91 10.53 45.70
N ASN A 508 -92.05 10.08 46.24
CA ASN A 508 -92.08 9.13 47.35
C ASN A 508 -91.67 7.71 46.91
N THR A 509 -91.83 7.37 45.62
CA THR A 509 -91.34 6.10 45.04
C THR A 509 -89.81 6.10 44.85
N ALA A 510 -89.20 7.26 44.57
CA ALA A 510 -87.75 7.38 44.41
C ALA A 510 -86.96 7.06 45.70
N GLN A 511 -87.59 7.18 46.88
CA GLN A 511 -87.03 6.71 48.15
C GLN A 511 -86.83 5.18 48.16
N GLY A 512 -87.61 4.42 47.39
CA GLY A 512 -87.42 2.98 47.19
C GLY A 512 -86.21 2.64 46.32
N THR A 513 -85.85 3.48 45.35
CA THR A 513 -84.68 3.27 44.48
C THR A 513 -83.35 3.39 45.22
N ALA A 514 -83.29 4.18 46.30
CA ALA A 514 -82.13 4.25 47.18
C ALA A 514 -81.80 2.88 47.84
N ASN A 515 -82.82 2.07 48.13
CA ASN A 515 -82.64 0.72 48.67
C ASN A 515 -82.11 -0.28 47.62
N THR A 516 -82.26 0.00 46.32
CA THR A 516 -81.69 -0.83 45.24
C THR A 516 -80.18 -0.62 45.07
N ALA A 517 -79.66 0.56 45.40
CA ALA A 517 -78.22 0.84 45.37
C ALA A 517 -77.43 -0.01 46.38
N LEU A 518 -78.06 -0.39 47.50
CA LEU A 518 -77.49 -1.27 48.53
C LEU A 518 -77.25 -2.70 48.00
N THR A 519 -78.11 -3.21 47.11
CA THR A 519 -77.98 -4.55 46.53
C THR A 519 -76.79 -4.66 45.57
N ASN A 520 -76.49 -3.61 44.80
CA ASN A 520 -75.37 -3.63 43.85
C ASN A 520 -74.00 -3.66 44.55
N ALA A 521 -73.89 -3.12 45.77
CA ALA A 521 -72.67 -3.23 46.58
C ALA A 521 -72.36 -4.68 47.00
N GLN A 522 -73.38 -5.54 47.12
CA GLN A 522 -73.21 -6.95 47.52
C GLN A 522 -72.68 -7.82 46.37
N THR A 523 -72.95 -7.47 45.12
CA THR A 523 -72.41 -8.17 43.94
C THR A 523 -70.89 -7.96 43.78
N ALA A 524 -70.39 -6.75 44.09
CA ALA A 524 -68.95 -6.46 44.04
C ALA A 524 -68.11 -7.30 45.02
N GLN A 525 -68.69 -7.69 46.17
CA GLN A 525 -68.01 -8.52 47.17
C GLN A 525 -67.75 -9.96 46.69
N GLN A 526 -68.57 -10.51 45.79
CA GLN A 526 -68.36 -11.87 45.26
C GLN A 526 -67.20 -11.96 44.25
N SER A 527 -66.96 -10.91 43.46
CA SER A 527 -65.80 -10.86 42.56
C SER A 527 -64.48 -10.77 43.32
N ALA A 528 -64.43 -10.07 44.46
CA ALA A 528 -63.25 -10.01 45.32
C ALA A 528 -62.87 -11.39 45.90
N ASN A 529 -63.87 -12.19 46.31
CA ASN A 529 -63.64 -13.52 46.88
C ASN A 529 -63.04 -14.51 45.86
N SER A 530 -63.34 -14.36 44.57
CA SER A 530 -62.78 -15.21 43.51
C SER A 530 -61.29 -14.94 43.26
N ALA A 531 -60.84 -13.69 43.40
CA ALA A 531 -59.43 -13.32 43.27
C ALA A 531 -58.56 -13.88 44.41
N ASN A 532 -59.09 -13.88 45.65
CA ASN A 532 -58.37 -14.42 46.81
C ASN A 532 -58.09 -15.92 46.71
N ASN A 533 -59.01 -16.70 46.12
CA ASN A 533 -58.82 -18.14 45.94
C ASN A 533 -57.70 -18.48 44.94
N ALA A 534 -57.51 -17.65 43.90
CA ALA A 534 -56.41 -17.83 42.94
C ALA A 534 -55.03 -17.56 43.56
N ALA A 535 -54.93 -16.60 44.50
CA ALA A 535 -53.69 -16.32 45.23
C ALA A 535 -53.29 -17.49 46.16
N GLY A 536 -54.26 -18.13 46.82
CA GLY A 536 -54.01 -19.30 47.68
C GLY A 536 -53.39 -20.49 46.94
N SER A 537 -53.87 -20.80 45.73
CA SER A 537 -53.32 -21.89 44.92
C SER A 537 -51.88 -21.63 44.44
N ALA A 538 -51.49 -20.37 44.24
CA ALA A 538 -50.12 -20.02 43.89
C ALA A 538 -49.14 -20.19 45.07
N GLN A 539 -49.60 -19.89 46.30
CA GLN A 539 -48.78 -20.04 47.52
C GLN A 539 -48.43 -21.52 47.79
N SER A 540 -49.42 -22.42 47.76
CA SER A 540 -49.18 -23.86 48.04
C SER A 540 -48.25 -24.55 47.02
N ALA A 541 -48.18 -24.03 45.79
CA ALA A 541 -47.23 -24.50 44.78
C ALA A 541 -45.77 -24.10 45.11
N ALA A 542 -45.57 -22.90 45.68
CA ALA A 542 -44.26 -22.44 46.15
C ALA A 542 -43.77 -23.24 47.36
N ASP A 543 -44.64 -23.46 48.35
CA ASP A 543 -44.30 -24.21 49.58
C ASP A 543 -43.86 -25.66 49.26
N THR A 544 -44.48 -26.27 48.24
CA THR A 544 -44.13 -27.62 47.74
C THR A 544 -42.76 -27.68 47.05
N ALA A 545 -42.30 -26.57 46.45
CA ALA A 545 -40.98 -26.49 45.82
C ALA A 545 -39.85 -26.35 46.87
N ILE A 546 -40.10 -25.58 47.93
CA ILE A 546 -39.14 -25.37 49.03
C ILE A 546 -38.83 -26.70 49.73
N GLY A 547 -39.85 -27.48 50.10
CA GLY A 547 -39.66 -28.77 50.79
C GLY A 547 -38.88 -29.84 49.99
N LYS A 548 -38.72 -29.68 48.66
CA LYS A 548 -37.86 -30.55 47.85
C LYS A 548 -36.37 -30.14 47.89
N ALA A 549 -36.07 -28.86 48.13
CA ALA A 549 -34.70 -28.37 48.26
C ALA A 549 -34.06 -28.81 49.59
N ASP A 550 -34.79 -28.69 50.71
CA ASP A 550 -34.27 -29.00 52.06
C ASP A 550 -33.86 -30.48 52.23
N ASN A 551 -34.58 -31.38 51.56
CA ASN A 551 -34.29 -32.82 51.57
C ASN A 551 -33.03 -33.19 50.75
N ALA A 552 -32.72 -32.41 49.70
CA ALA A 552 -31.50 -32.61 48.93
C ALA A 552 -30.25 -32.18 49.74
N GLN A 553 -30.32 -31.04 50.43
CA GLN A 553 -29.23 -30.54 51.28
C GLN A 553 -28.89 -31.53 52.41
N SER A 554 -29.91 -32.04 53.11
CA SER A 554 -29.74 -32.99 54.23
C SER A 554 -29.08 -34.33 53.84
N SER A 555 -29.07 -34.67 52.55
CA SER A 555 -28.44 -35.89 52.04
C SER A 555 -26.95 -35.71 51.73
N ALA A 556 -26.53 -34.51 51.31
CA ALA A 556 -25.14 -34.17 51.04
C ALA A 556 -24.28 -34.18 52.32
N ASP A 557 -24.78 -33.58 53.40
CA ASP A 557 -24.05 -33.42 54.66
C ASP A 557 -23.68 -34.76 55.33
N LYS A 558 -24.44 -35.83 55.06
CA LYS A 558 -24.15 -37.19 55.56
C LYS A 558 -23.02 -37.86 54.79
N ALA A 559 -22.90 -37.62 53.49
CA ALA A 559 -21.83 -38.19 52.67
C ALA A 559 -20.45 -37.62 53.06
N GLN A 560 -20.38 -36.31 53.33
CA GLN A 560 -19.12 -35.63 53.66
C GLN A 560 -18.49 -36.13 54.97
N LYS A 561 -19.29 -36.47 55.99
CA LYS A 561 -18.79 -36.99 57.28
C LYS A 561 -18.18 -38.39 57.19
N ALA A 562 -18.68 -39.24 56.30
CA ALA A 562 -18.14 -40.59 56.11
C ALA A 562 -16.77 -40.59 55.39
N ALA A 563 -16.58 -39.68 54.43
CA ALA A 563 -15.32 -39.56 53.69
C ALA A 563 -14.13 -39.17 54.58
N ASN A 564 -14.34 -38.23 55.52
CA ASN A 564 -13.26 -37.72 56.37
C ASN A 564 -12.68 -38.82 57.30
N ALA A 565 -13.53 -39.67 57.88
CA ALA A 565 -13.09 -40.73 58.81
C ALA A 565 -12.25 -41.84 58.13
N ALA A 566 -12.44 -42.08 56.83
CA ALA A 566 -11.62 -43.03 56.07
C ALA A 566 -10.20 -42.47 55.79
N ASN A 567 -10.10 -41.15 55.61
CA ASN A 567 -8.85 -40.47 55.28
C ASN A 567 -7.85 -40.48 56.46
N ASP A 568 -8.34 -40.28 57.68
CA ASP A 568 -7.49 -40.23 58.89
C ASP A 568 -6.82 -41.57 59.21
N ASN A 569 -7.49 -42.69 58.92
CA ASN A 569 -6.95 -44.04 59.15
C ASN A 569 -5.81 -44.39 58.16
N ALA A 570 -5.92 -43.95 56.89
CA ALA A 570 -4.89 -44.16 55.88
C ALA A 570 -3.58 -43.42 56.21
N ASN A 571 -3.69 -42.20 56.77
CA ASN A 571 -2.54 -41.38 57.14
C ASN A 571 -1.67 -42.00 58.25
N ALA A 572 -2.27 -42.71 59.21
CA ALA A 572 -1.55 -43.35 60.31
C ALA A 572 -0.68 -44.53 59.84
N GLN A 573 -1.18 -45.35 58.91
CA GLN A 573 -0.43 -46.49 58.36
C GLN A 573 0.69 -46.04 57.41
N GLY A 574 0.47 -44.97 56.62
CA GLY A 574 1.46 -44.41 55.72
C GLY A 574 2.71 -43.85 56.42
N ALA A 575 2.59 -43.37 57.66
CA ALA A 575 3.71 -42.78 58.40
C ALA A 575 4.80 -43.81 58.77
N ALA A 576 4.41 -45.00 59.26
CA ALA A 576 5.34 -46.06 59.63
C ALA A 576 6.06 -46.66 58.41
N ALA A 577 5.33 -46.84 57.29
CA ALA A 577 5.91 -47.31 56.04
C ALA A 577 6.96 -46.34 55.47
N LYS A 578 6.73 -45.02 55.57
CA LYS A 578 7.68 -43.99 55.12
C LYS A 578 9.00 -44.01 55.88
N GLU A 579 8.96 -44.25 57.19
CA GLU A 579 10.17 -44.28 58.04
C GLU A 579 11.03 -45.53 57.75
N PHE A 580 10.39 -46.69 57.54
CA PHE A 580 11.09 -47.91 57.13
C PHE A 580 11.71 -47.80 55.73
N ALA A 581 10.97 -47.26 54.75
CA ALA A 581 11.47 -47.07 53.39
C ALA A 581 12.70 -46.13 53.34
N SER A 582 12.68 -45.03 54.10
CA SER A 582 13.82 -44.11 54.22
C SER A 582 15.07 -44.77 54.80
N ALA A 583 14.89 -45.63 55.81
CA ALA A 583 15.98 -46.39 56.43
C ALA A 583 16.64 -47.37 55.45
N MET A 584 15.83 -48.08 54.67
CA MET A 584 16.28 -49.04 53.66
C MET A 584 17.02 -48.39 52.48
N ALA A 585 16.69 -47.14 52.13
CA ALA A 585 17.26 -46.42 51.00
C ALA A 585 18.59 -45.70 51.31
N PHE A 586 18.78 -45.21 52.55
CA PHE A 586 19.89 -44.30 52.88
C PHE A 586 20.71 -44.67 54.13
N GLY A 587 20.27 -45.66 54.92
CA GLY A 587 21.00 -46.14 56.10
C GLY A 587 22.17 -47.05 55.73
N LYS A 588 23.29 -46.96 56.45
CA LYS A 588 24.41 -47.87 56.26
C LYS A 588 24.05 -49.27 56.78
N MET A 589 23.96 -50.25 55.89
CA MET A 589 23.80 -51.66 56.27
C MET A 589 25.06 -52.15 57.00
N LEU A 590 24.92 -52.60 58.24
CA LEU A 590 26.04 -53.06 59.07
C LEU A 590 26.47 -54.49 58.71
N HIS A 591 25.51 -55.38 58.47
CA HIS A 591 25.75 -56.82 58.23
C HIS A 591 25.29 -57.19 56.80
N ARG A 592 26.25 -57.35 55.88
CA ARG A 592 26.02 -57.30 54.41
C ARG A 592 25.63 -58.60 53.72
N ASP A 593 25.48 -59.69 54.45
CA ASP A 593 24.99 -60.98 53.94
C ASP A 593 23.58 -61.30 54.48
N PRO A 594 22.58 -60.40 54.33
CA PRO A 594 21.33 -60.47 55.08
C PRO A 594 20.52 -61.74 54.79
N THR A 595 20.65 -62.33 53.60
CA THR A 595 20.02 -63.59 53.20
C THR A 595 20.95 -64.81 53.35
N PHE A 596 22.09 -64.66 54.03
CA PHE A 596 22.99 -65.76 54.41
C PHE A 596 23.60 -66.51 53.22
N VAL A 597 23.93 -65.83 52.11
CA VAL A 597 24.57 -66.41 50.91
C VAL A 597 25.94 -67.01 51.25
N ASN A 598 26.75 -66.29 52.00
CA ASN A 598 28.17 -66.57 52.21
C ASN A 598 28.47 -67.14 53.61
N GLY A 599 27.67 -66.77 54.61
CA GLY A 599 27.83 -67.21 56.00
C GLY A 599 26.58 -66.99 56.83
N ILE A 600 26.75 -66.74 58.13
CA ILE A 600 25.63 -66.46 59.07
C ILE A 600 25.43 -64.95 59.31
N ASN A 601 25.98 -64.09 58.45
CA ASN A 601 25.90 -62.63 58.57
C ASN A 601 26.32 -62.08 59.95
N ASP A 602 27.46 -62.52 60.47
CA ASP A 602 28.01 -62.14 61.78
C ASP A 602 27.11 -62.40 63.00
N ILE A 603 26.02 -63.16 62.81
CA ILE A 603 25.10 -63.57 63.89
C ILE A 603 25.82 -64.43 64.93
N LYS A 604 25.60 -64.12 66.20
CA LYS A 604 26.09 -64.88 67.36
C LYS A 604 24.93 -65.51 68.14
N LEU A 605 25.17 -66.71 68.66
CA LEU A 605 24.24 -67.41 69.56
C LEU A 605 23.94 -66.57 70.80
N TYR A 606 22.65 -66.41 71.14
CA TYR A 606 22.20 -65.70 72.33
C TYR A 606 21.54 -66.65 73.33
N ASN A 607 22.29 -67.01 74.37
CA ASN A 607 21.80 -67.75 75.54
C ASN A 607 22.72 -67.46 76.73
N ASN A 608 22.28 -66.59 77.65
CA ASN A 608 23.05 -66.19 78.83
C ASN A 608 23.26 -67.33 79.83
N SER A 609 22.51 -68.45 79.73
CA SER A 609 22.68 -69.61 80.60
C SER A 609 23.90 -70.48 80.24
N GLY A 610 24.54 -70.27 79.08
CA GLY A 610 25.82 -70.93 78.71
C GLY A 610 25.81 -72.46 78.65
N ASN A 611 24.63 -73.09 78.71
CA ASN A 611 24.43 -74.51 79.01
C ASN A 611 24.26 -75.41 77.77
N GLY A 612 24.55 -74.90 76.57
CA GLY A 612 24.49 -75.68 75.31
C GLY A 612 23.08 -76.08 74.83
N THR A 613 22.01 -75.61 75.46
CA THR A 613 20.62 -75.98 75.13
C THR A 613 20.07 -75.29 73.88
N VAL A 614 20.75 -74.24 73.39
CA VAL A 614 20.36 -73.47 72.20
C VAL A 614 21.46 -73.58 71.15
N THR A 615 21.10 -73.83 69.90
CA THR A 615 22.03 -73.97 68.77
C THR A 615 21.56 -73.17 67.57
N ILE A 616 22.50 -72.62 66.80
CA ILE A 616 22.29 -71.90 65.53
C ILE A 616 22.99 -72.68 64.42
N ASN A 617 22.26 -73.06 63.38
CA ASN A 617 22.79 -73.78 62.21
C ASN A 617 22.39 -73.05 60.92
N ARG A 618 23.33 -72.88 59.98
CA ARG A 618 23.00 -72.43 58.61
C ARG A 618 22.54 -73.62 57.79
N VAL A 619 21.36 -73.53 57.18
CA VAL A 619 20.77 -74.59 56.37
C VAL A 619 20.45 -74.05 54.98
N VAL A 620 20.90 -74.76 53.94
CA VAL A 620 20.54 -74.49 52.54
C VAL A 620 19.56 -75.56 52.11
N ASN A 621 18.31 -75.19 51.85
CA ASN A 621 17.27 -76.12 51.40
C ASN A 621 16.66 -75.65 50.07
N LYS A 622 17.36 -75.94 48.96
CA LYS A 622 16.99 -75.51 47.60
C LYS A 622 15.60 -75.97 47.13
N ASN A 623 15.01 -76.96 47.79
CA ASN A 623 13.71 -77.52 47.43
C ASN A 623 12.54 -76.85 48.18
N ASP A 624 12.81 -76.11 49.26
CA ASP A 624 11.76 -75.40 50.01
C ASP A 624 11.51 -74.02 49.38
N ILE A 625 10.54 -73.99 48.46
CA ILE A 625 10.13 -72.77 47.77
C ILE A 625 9.52 -71.71 48.71
N THR A 626 9.12 -72.08 49.93
CA THR A 626 8.45 -71.17 50.88
C THR A 626 9.42 -70.18 51.53
N ILE A 627 10.73 -70.46 51.51
CA ILE A 627 11.76 -69.56 52.04
C ILE A 627 11.77 -68.25 51.22
N PRO A 628 11.54 -67.08 51.85
CA PRO A 628 11.36 -65.79 51.16
C PRO A 628 12.68 -65.10 50.81
N ASN A 629 13.59 -65.85 50.16
CA ASN A 629 14.80 -65.32 49.53
C ASN A 629 15.17 -66.16 48.29
N ASP A 630 16.05 -65.65 47.44
CA ASP A 630 16.36 -66.31 46.16
C ASP A 630 17.32 -67.51 46.31
N ASN A 631 18.17 -67.47 47.33
CA ASN A 631 19.21 -68.50 47.56
C ASN A 631 18.71 -69.74 48.34
N LYS A 632 17.47 -69.72 48.83
CA LYS A 632 16.82 -70.76 49.66
C LYS A 632 17.67 -71.21 50.85
N THR A 633 18.32 -70.24 51.49
CA THR A 633 19.14 -70.43 52.69
C THR A 633 18.46 -69.79 53.89
N TYR A 634 18.53 -70.43 55.04
CA TYR A 634 18.01 -69.90 56.30
C TYR A 634 18.91 -70.27 57.48
N ILE A 635 18.74 -69.55 58.58
CA ILE A 635 19.33 -69.87 59.88
C ILE A 635 18.29 -70.62 60.69
N GLU A 636 18.58 -71.87 61.07
CA GLU A 636 17.81 -72.64 62.02
C GLU A 636 18.28 -72.33 63.46
N ILE A 637 17.35 -71.90 64.31
CA ILE A 637 17.56 -71.69 65.73
C ILE A 637 16.75 -72.75 66.49
N VAL A 638 17.43 -73.55 67.31
CA VAL A 638 16.84 -74.70 68.02
C VAL A 638 17.05 -74.56 69.52
N ASN A 639 15.98 -74.60 70.31
CA ASN A 639 15.99 -74.70 71.76
C ASN A 639 15.59 -76.13 72.21
N LYS A 640 16.46 -76.79 72.98
CA LYS A 640 16.31 -78.17 73.50
C LYS A 640 16.19 -78.24 75.03
N GLY A 641 16.15 -77.10 75.72
CA GLY A 641 16.18 -77.03 77.18
C GLY A 641 16.14 -75.59 77.68
N THR A 642 16.29 -75.40 78.99
CA THR A 642 16.25 -74.07 79.61
C THR A 642 17.29 -73.13 79.00
N ALA A 643 16.88 -71.89 78.73
CA ALA A 643 17.70 -70.82 78.21
C ALA A 643 17.29 -69.51 78.89
N SER A 644 18.09 -68.46 78.73
CA SER A 644 17.74 -67.13 79.22
C SER A 644 18.38 -66.05 78.34
N PRO A 645 17.64 -64.97 77.99
CA PRO A 645 16.21 -64.75 78.23
C PRO A 645 15.33 -65.56 77.26
N GLY A 646 14.10 -65.84 77.70
CA GLY A 646 13.11 -66.62 76.94
C GLY A 646 13.66 -67.98 76.49
N LEU A 647 13.46 -68.31 75.21
CA LEU A 647 14.00 -69.54 74.61
C LEU A 647 15.44 -69.40 74.07
N GLY A 648 16.11 -68.29 74.38
CA GLY A 648 17.31 -67.87 73.69
C GLY A 648 17.03 -67.53 72.22
N GLY A 649 18.10 -67.26 71.48
CA GLY A 649 18.00 -66.87 70.09
C GLY A 649 19.34 -66.45 69.51
N PHE A 650 19.38 -65.25 68.94
CA PHE A 650 20.52 -64.74 68.18
C PHE A 650 20.79 -63.27 68.48
N SER A 651 21.98 -62.78 68.14
CA SER A 651 22.36 -61.38 68.32
C SER A 651 23.37 -60.93 67.28
N PHE A 652 23.30 -59.65 66.91
CA PHE A 652 24.37 -58.97 66.16
C PHE A 652 25.40 -58.32 67.10
N GLN A 653 24.99 -57.95 68.31
CA GLN A 653 25.81 -57.25 69.31
C GLN A 653 26.35 -55.90 68.81
N ASP A 654 25.54 -55.16 68.04
CA ASP A 654 25.95 -53.86 67.49
C ASP A 654 26.30 -52.87 68.61
N GLN A 655 27.41 -52.15 68.45
CA GLN A 655 27.84 -51.18 69.45
C GLN A 655 26.93 -49.94 69.42
N ALA A 656 26.18 -49.72 70.50
CA ALA A 656 25.42 -48.50 70.70
C ALA A 656 26.33 -47.28 70.81
N GLY A 657 25.80 -46.10 70.48
CA GLY A 657 26.54 -44.85 70.53
C GLY A 657 25.64 -43.64 70.64
N TYR A 658 26.25 -42.48 70.92
CA TYR A 658 25.54 -41.22 71.16
C TYR A 658 24.55 -40.90 70.04
N ARG A 659 23.26 -40.88 70.37
CA ARG A 659 22.13 -40.61 69.44
C ARG A 659 22.05 -41.50 68.20
N LYS A 660 22.75 -42.64 68.15
CA LYS A 660 22.63 -43.58 67.03
C LYS A 660 21.20 -44.06 66.86
N ILE A 661 20.78 -44.33 65.62
CA ILE A 661 19.50 -44.97 65.34
C ILE A 661 19.76 -46.19 64.45
N PHE A 662 19.32 -47.35 64.94
CA PHE A 662 19.36 -48.60 64.22
C PHE A 662 17.96 -49.01 63.80
N VAL A 663 17.79 -49.35 62.52
CA VAL A 663 16.60 -50.03 62.03
C VAL A 663 16.95 -51.48 61.75
N ILE A 664 16.30 -52.37 62.47
CA ILE A 664 16.47 -53.82 62.35
C ILE A 664 15.41 -54.35 61.41
N ARG A 665 15.81 -55.20 60.48
CA ARG A 665 14.91 -55.93 59.58
C ARG A 665 15.19 -57.42 59.68
N ILE A 666 14.20 -58.17 60.14
CA ILE A 666 14.25 -59.63 60.27
C ILE A 666 13.05 -60.21 59.50
N ILE A 667 13.29 -61.19 58.63
CA ILE A 667 12.22 -62.04 58.08
C ILE A 667 12.39 -63.41 58.71
N ALA A 668 11.44 -63.79 59.56
CA ALA A 668 11.50 -65.00 60.37
C ALA A 668 10.21 -65.80 60.30
N TRP A 669 10.34 -67.12 60.44
CA TRP A 669 9.24 -68.02 60.69
C TRP A 669 9.24 -68.34 62.19
N ILE A 670 8.20 -67.90 62.89
CA ILE A 670 8.05 -68.06 64.34
C ILE A 670 6.71 -68.75 64.61
N PRO A 671 6.67 -69.83 65.42
CA PRO A 671 5.42 -70.54 65.74
C PRO A 671 4.32 -69.63 66.32
N VAL A 672 3.07 -69.91 65.96
CA VAL A 672 1.90 -69.25 66.57
C VAL A 672 1.93 -69.40 68.10
N GLY A 673 1.53 -68.33 68.80
CA GLY A 673 1.51 -68.27 70.27
C GLY A 673 2.87 -67.94 70.92
N ARG A 674 3.90 -67.63 70.12
CA ARG A 674 5.17 -67.05 70.58
C ARG A 674 5.34 -65.65 69.98
N TYR A 675 6.22 -64.87 70.58
CA TYR A 675 6.52 -63.49 70.17
C TYR A 675 8.02 -63.31 70.06
N ILE A 676 8.49 -62.53 69.07
CA ILE A 676 9.88 -62.07 69.05
C ILE A 676 10.07 -60.95 70.08
N GLU A 677 11.12 -61.09 70.88
CA GLU A 677 11.52 -60.11 71.89
C GLU A 677 12.88 -59.52 71.53
N PHE A 678 13.06 -58.26 71.91
CA PHE A 678 14.29 -57.53 71.78
C PHE A 678 14.89 -57.33 73.16
N GLN A 679 16.19 -57.56 73.27
CA GLN A 679 16.98 -57.38 74.49
C GLN A 679 18.20 -56.51 74.16
N THR A 680 18.69 -55.78 75.17
CA THR A 680 19.82 -54.85 75.00
C THR A 680 20.59 -54.67 76.29
N ASN A 681 21.89 -54.41 76.18
CA ASN A 681 22.64 -53.77 77.26
C ASN A 681 22.37 -52.25 77.23
N ALA A 682 23.10 -51.47 78.04
CA ALA A 682 22.92 -50.02 78.10
C ALA A 682 23.09 -49.34 76.72
N ILE A 683 22.09 -48.55 76.29
CA ILE A 683 22.06 -47.83 75.01
C ILE A 683 22.02 -46.30 75.21
N GLY A 684 22.58 -45.80 76.30
CA GLY A 684 22.53 -44.39 76.72
C GLY A 684 21.22 -44.00 77.44
N ASN A 685 21.26 -42.89 78.16
CA ASN A 685 20.13 -42.37 78.92
C ASN A 685 19.01 -41.92 77.97
N GLY A 686 17.79 -42.41 78.20
CA GLY A 686 16.63 -42.14 77.35
C GLY A 686 16.65 -42.88 76.01
N GLY A 687 17.49 -43.91 75.85
CA GLY A 687 17.42 -44.79 74.68
C GLY A 687 16.16 -45.67 74.70
N THR A 688 15.59 -45.95 73.53
CA THR A 688 14.34 -46.71 73.38
C THR A 688 14.41 -47.72 72.25
N MET A 689 13.57 -48.75 72.33
CA MET A 689 13.24 -49.66 71.22
C MET A 689 11.75 -49.55 70.93
N THR A 690 11.36 -49.61 69.65
CA THR A 690 9.96 -49.68 69.22
C THR A 690 9.84 -50.60 68.03
N TRP A 691 8.94 -51.57 68.09
CA TRP A 691 8.60 -52.39 66.94
C TRP A 691 7.66 -51.62 66.01
N LEU A 692 7.98 -51.60 64.71
CA LEU A 692 7.18 -50.97 63.66
C LEU A 692 6.21 -51.96 63.00
N THR A 693 6.42 -53.27 63.20
CA THR A 693 5.47 -54.35 62.85
C THR A 693 5.10 -55.17 64.09
N SER A 694 4.07 -56.03 63.98
CA SER A 694 3.66 -56.91 65.09
C SER A 694 4.75 -57.90 65.47
N THR A 695 4.97 -58.13 66.76
CA THR A 695 5.94 -59.12 67.27
C THR A 695 5.42 -60.54 67.33
N ALA A 696 4.13 -60.76 67.04
CA ALA A 696 3.51 -62.08 67.12
C ALA A 696 4.05 -63.05 66.05
N GLY A 697 4.35 -64.28 66.47
CA GLY A 697 4.64 -65.40 65.58
C GLY A 697 3.37 -65.81 64.83
N THR A 698 3.46 -65.89 63.50
CA THR A 698 2.32 -66.18 62.62
C THR A 698 2.22 -67.65 62.22
N GLY A 699 3.22 -68.48 62.53
CA GLY A 699 3.36 -69.83 61.97
C GLY A 699 3.67 -69.83 60.47
N ASN A 700 4.04 -68.68 59.91
CA ASN A 700 4.55 -68.52 58.55
C ASN A 700 5.73 -67.52 58.56
N TRP A 701 6.39 -67.32 57.43
CA TRP A 701 7.40 -66.27 57.28
C TRP A 701 6.75 -64.89 57.39
N ALA A 702 7.21 -64.08 58.32
CA ALA A 702 6.72 -62.71 58.53
C ALA A 702 7.89 -61.74 58.74
N GLU A 703 7.63 -60.45 58.50
CA GLU A 703 8.63 -59.38 58.63
C GLU A 703 8.50 -58.65 59.98
N TYR A 704 9.59 -58.67 60.73
CA TYR A 704 9.75 -58.07 62.04
C TYR A 704 10.71 -56.88 61.92
N VAL A 705 10.16 -55.66 61.95
CA VAL A 705 10.91 -54.41 61.82
C VAL A 705 10.97 -53.70 63.16
N GLY A 706 12.19 -53.44 63.64
CA GLY A 706 12.45 -52.77 64.91
C GLY A 706 13.23 -51.47 64.73
N LYS A 707 12.98 -50.48 65.58
CA LYS A 707 13.73 -49.22 65.63
C LYS A 707 14.32 -49.00 67.01
N VAL A 708 15.65 -49.10 67.12
CA VAL A 708 16.40 -48.76 68.33
C VAL A 708 16.93 -47.36 68.19
N LYS A 709 16.56 -46.47 69.10
CA LYS A 709 17.09 -45.12 69.22
C LYS A 709 17.99 -45.07 70.45
N CYS A 710 19.30 -45.03 70.24
CA CYS A 710 20.25 -44.84 71.33
C CYS A 710 20.11 -43.43 71.92
N GLY A 711 20.25 -43.33 73.24
CA GLY A 711 20.10 -42.11 74.01
C GLY A 711 21.34 -41.22 73.99
N THR A 712 21.51 -40.45 75.07
CA THR A 712 22.69 -39.60 75.32
C THR A 712 23.49 -40.10 76.53
N GLY A 713 24.79 -39.83 76.58
CA GLY A 713 25.66 -40.24 77.68
C GLY A 713 27.14 -40.19 77.31
N SER A 714 28.01 -40.63 78.21
CA SER A 714 29.42 -40.91 77.95
C SER A 714 29.60 -42.35 77.45
N SER A 715 30.81 -42.73 77.02
CA SER A 715 31.09 -44.08 76.48
C SER A 715 30.73 -45.23 77.44
N SER A 716 30.82 -45.03 78.76
CA SER A 716 30.41 -46.03 79.76
C SER A 716 28.88 -46.25 79.83
N ASN A 717 28.08 -45.39 79.22
CA ASN A 717 26.62 -45.55 79.12
C ASN A 717 26.17 -46.32 77.87
N PHE A 718 27.10 -46.68 76.96
CA PHE A 718 26.81 -47.40 75.72
C PHE A 718 27.55 -48.73 75.66
N SER A 719 26.82 -49.80 75.39
CA SER A 719 27.30 -51.16 75.22
C SER A 719 26.69 -51.76 73.95
N THR A 720 26.77 -53.07 73.78
CA THR A 720 26.20 -53.78 72.63
C THR A 720 24.67 -53.86 72.73
N THR A 721 23.99 -53.87 71.58
CA THR A 721 22.54 -53.98 71.45
C THR A 721 22.16 -55.01 70.38
N ASN A 722 20.88 -55.07 69.97
CA ASN A 722 20.39 -55.99 68.94
C ASN A 722 20.58 -57.48 69.30
N PHE A 723 20.01 -57.87 70.45
CA PHE A 723 19.83 -59.26 70.86
C PHE A 723 18.35 -59.64 70.72
N PHE A 724 18.07 -60.85 70.23
CA PHE A 724 16.73 -61.32 69.92
C PHE A 724 16.49 -62.72 70.50
N ASN A 725 15.38 -62.88 71.20
CA ASN A 725 14.88 -64.16 71.69
C ASN A 725 13.40 -64.32 71.27
N ILE A 726 12.84 -65.50 71.50
CA ILE A 726 11.38 -65.69 71.45
C ILE A 726 10.83 -66.11 72.82
N THR A 727 9.56 -65.81 73.06
CA THR A 727 8.81 -66.22 74.26
C THR A 727 8.36 -67.67 74.21
N GLY A 728 7.94 -68.20 75.37
CA GLY A 728 7.30 -69.51 75.52
C GLY A 728 8.07 -70.45 76.45
N ASN A 729 7.55 -71.66 76.60
CA ASN A 729 8.17 -72.71 77.42
C ASN A 729 9.32 -73.41 76.67
N ALA A 730 10.37 -73.75 77.42
CA ALA A 730 11.55 -74.44 76.90
C ALA A 730 11.20 -75.75 76.19
N GLY A 731 11.89 -76.02 75.08
CA GLY A 731 11.84 -77.32 74.42
C GLY A 731 12.55 -78.38 75.24
N THR A 732 12.44 -79.63 74.82
CA THR A 732 13.23 -80.75 75.35
C THR A 732 14.11 -81.35 74.25
N SER A 733 15.09 -82.18 74.61
CA SER A 733 15.93 -82.88 73.62
C SER A 733 15.14 -83.76 72.65
N SER A 734 13.96 -84.25 73.04
CA SER A 734 13.06 -85.05 72.19
C SER A 734 12.00 -84.22 71.45
N SER A 735 11.69 -83.01 71.92
CA SER A 735 10.76 -82.08 71.26
C SER A 735 11.29 -80.64 71.35
N PRO A 736 12.26 -80.28 70.48
CA PRO A 736 12.84 -78.95 70.50
C PRO A 736 11.91 -77.89 69.90
N VAL A 737 11.97 -76.67 70.43
CA VAL A 737 11.36 -75.51 69.76
C VAL A 737 12.30 -75.04 68.67
N LYS A 738 11.79 -74.99 67.42
CA LYS A 738 12.51 -74.47 66.25
C LYS A 738 11.86 -73.19 65.74
N TRP A 739 12.71 -72.27 65.28
CA TRP A 739 12.33 -71.08 64.53
C TRP A 739 13.45 -70.71 63.56
N TYR A 740 13.12 -69.94 62.52
CA TYR A 740 13.98 -69.82 61.35
C TYR A 740 14.12 -68.35 60.90
N LEU A 741 15.29 -67.95 60.43
CA LEU A 741 15.55 -66.64 59.82
C LEU A 741 15.88 -66.80 58.33
N ALA A 742 15.13 -66.16 57.43
CA ALA A 742 15.42 -66.10 56.00
C ALA A 742 16.11 -64.78 55.61
N TYR A 743 15.96 -63.75 56.44
CA TYR A 743 16.66 -62.48 56.31
C TYR A 743 16.94 -61.92 57.71
N ALA A 744 18.14 -61.41 57.99
CA ALA A 744 18.37 -60.55 59.15
C ALA A 744 19.54 -59.57 58.91
N THR A 745 19.31 -58.27 59.13
CA THR A 745 20.38 -57.26 59.23
C THR A 745 19.93 -56.02 60.01
N VAL A 746 20.86 -55.10 60.21
CA VAL A 746 20.71 -53.83 60.91
C VAL A 746 21.24 -52.70 60.02
N PHE A 747 20.48 -51.62 59.92
CA PHE A 747 20.86 -50.39 59.23
C PHE A 747 21.13 -49.28 60.27
N ASP A 748 22.33 -48.71 60.26
CA ASP A 748 22.64 -47.47 61.00
C ASP A 748 22.21 -46.27 60.13
N ILE A 749 21.04 -45.71 60.45
CA ILE A 749 20.49 -44.56 59.72
C ILE A 749 21.09 -43.21 60.17
N THR A 750 21.98 -43.24 61.16
CA THR A 750 22.75 -42.07 61.61
C THR A 750 24.13 -41.96 60.95
N SER A 751 24.55 -42.96 60.19
CA SER A 751 25.70 -42.90 59.29
C SER A 751 25.26 -43.13 57.84
N SER A 752 25.47 -42.17 56.94
CA SER A 752 25.17 -42.34 55.51
C SER A 752 26.33 -43.02 54.79
N GLU A 753 26.05 -44.09 54.05
CA GLU A 753 26.96 -44.63 53.04
C GLU A 753 26.84 -43.77 51.77
N ARG A 754 27.82 -42.90 51.51
CA ARG A 754 27.84 -42.02 50.33
C ARG A 754 28.87 -42.52 49.30
N TYR A 755 28.44 -42.49 48.03
CA TYR A 755 29.19 -42.71 46.79
C TYR A 755 29.43 -44.16 46.33
N THR A 756 28.53 -44.63 45.46
CA THR A 756 28.88 -44.92 44.05
C THR A 756 27.78 -44.33 43.15
N THR A 757 27.98 -44.22 41.83
CA THR A 757 26.93 -43.71 40.93
C THR A 757 25.78 -44.72 40.87
N THR A 758 24.61 -44.36 41.39
CA THR A 758 23.41 -45.20 41.29
C THR A 758 22.69 -44.88 39.99
N ILE A 759 22.35 -45.92 39.23
CA ILE A 759 21.40 -45.85 38.12
C ILE A 759 20.25 -46.77 38.48
N ASP A 760 19.04 -46.23 38.53
CA ASP A 760 17.81 -46.98 38.71
C ASP A 760 16.82 -46.65 37.56
N ALA A 761 15.57 -47.06 37.69
CA ALA A 761 14.54 -46.82 36.68
C ALA A 761 14.13 -45.33 36.58
N ASP A 762 14.41 -44.52 37.60
CA ASP A 762 13.98 -43.13 37.73
C ASP A 762 15.10 -42.13 37.42
N GLY A 763 16.38 -42.51 37.50
CA GLY A 763 17.47 -41.65 37.02
C GLY A 763 18.91 -42.08 37.30
N ILE A 764 19.84 -41.18 36.96
CA ILE A 764 21.28 -41.28 37.23
C ILE A 764 21.63 -40.34 38.39
N TYR A 765 21.98 -40.92 39.54
CA TYR A 765 22.35 -40.18 40.73
C TYR A 765 23.87 -40.16 40.88
N THR A 766 24.48 -39.08 40.38
CA THR A 766 25.94 -38.86 40.40
C THR A 766 26.28 -37.42 40.74
N SER A 767 27.46 -37.18 41.30
CA SER A 767 27.92 -35.84 41.69
C SER A 767 28.28 -34.95 40.49
N THR A 768 28.55 -35.52 39.31
CA THR A 768 28.83 -34.75 38.08
C THR A 768 28.63 -35.62 36.83
N ILE A 769 28.10 -35.03 35.75
CA ILE A 769 28.15 -35.58 34.39
C ILE A 769 28.86 -34.53 33.53
N ASN A 770 29.94 -34.92 32.85
CA ASN A 770 30.66 -34.08 31.90
C ASN A 770 30.25 -34.39 30.44
N ALA A 771 30.57 -33.50 29.50
CA ALA A 771 30.12 -33.61 28.11
C ALA A 771 30.56 -34.91 27.42
N ASN A 772 31.72 -35.48 27.75
CA ASN A 772 32.20 -36.73 27.16
C ASN A 772 31.43 -37.97 27.66
N GLN A 773 30.62 -37.82 28.71
CA GLN A 773 29.71 -38.86 29.22
C GLN A 773 28.33 -38.82 28.56
N ILE A 774 28.09 -37.88 27.62
CA ILE A 774 26.85 -37.76 26.85
C ILE A 774 27.21 -37.80 25.36
N VAL A 775 26.80 -38.85 24.65
CA VAL A 775 26.98 -38.93 23.19
C VAL A 775 26.05 -37.94 22.49
N ALA A 776 26.58 -37.25 21.47
CA ALA A 776 25.81 -36.28 20.70
C ALA A 776 24.59 -36.96 20.03
N GLY A 777 23.41 -36.36 20.16
CA GLY A 777 22.15 -36.93 19.66
C GLY A 777 21.48 -37.95 20.58
N THR A 778 22.02 -38.24 21.78
CA THR A 778 21.38 -39.20 22.72
C THR A 778 20.29 -38.56 23.60
N ILE A 779 20.19 -37.22 23.64
CA ILE A 779 19.11 -36.50 24.34
C ILE A 779 18.10 -36.00 23.30
N ASP A 780 17.15 -36.86 22.94
CA ASP A 780 16.00 -36.52 22.13
C ASP A 780 15.02 -35.62 22.91
N ALA A 781 14.10 -34.94 22.21
CA ALA A 781 13.16 -34.00 22.82
C ALA A 781 12.34 -34.60 23.98
N ASP A 782 11.94 -35.88 23.88
CA ASP A 782 11.20 -36.59 24.93
C ASP A 782 12.01 -36.79 26.22
N ARG A 783 13.35 -36.70 26.16
CA ARG A 783 14.26 -36.74 27.32
C ARG A 783 14.47 -35.36 27.95
N ILE A 784 13.84 -34.30 27.41
CA ILE A 784 13.89 -32.92 27.92
C ILE A 784 12.51 -32.55 28.50
N GLY A 785 12.37 -32.62 29.82
CA GLY A 785 11.11 -32.27 30.48
C GLY A 785 10.65 -30.84 30.17
N ALA A 786 9.34 -30.64 30.01
CA ALA A 786 8.76 -29.33 29.69
C ALA A 786 9.18 -28.25 30.71
N GLY A 787 9.69 -27.12 30.22
CA GLY A 787 10.20 -26.03 31.07
C GLY A 787 11.56 -26.28 31.72
N SER A 788 12.21 -27.43 31.49
CA SER A 788 13.54 -27.73 32.06
C SER A 788 14.64 -26.80 31.52
N ILE A 789 14.52 -26.32 30.27
CA ILE A 789 15.36 -25.28 29.69
C ILE A 789 14.62 -23.94 29.78
N THR A 790 15.03 -23.09 30.72
CA THR A 790 14.54 -21.72 30.87
C THR A 790 15.51 -20.73 30.21
N ALA A 791 15.08 -19.50 29.96
CA ALA A 791 15.93 -18.48 29.33
C ALA A 791 17.28 -18.27 30.05
N GLY A 792 17.30 -18.34 31.39
CA GLY A 792 18.55 -18.25 32.19
C GLY A 792 19.50 -19.46 32.09
N LYS A 793 19.08 -20.55 31.42
CA LYS A 793 19.94 -21.70 31.08
C LYS A 793 20.46 -21.64 29.64
N LEU A 794 20.10 -20.63 28.88
CA LEU A 794 20.61 -20.35 27.54
C LEU A 794 21.64 -19.21 27.62
N ALA A 795 22.76 -19.34 26.91
CA ALA A 795 23.68 -18.23 26.74
C ALA A 795 23.04 -17.15 25.84
N ALA A 796 23.34 -15.88 26.09
CA ALA A 796 22.84 -14.79 25.24
C ALA A 796 23.31 -15.00 23.78
N GLY A 797 22.36 -14.99 22.84
CA GLY A 797 22.63 -15.24 21.42
C GLY A 797 22.82 -16.71 21.02
N SER A 798 22.62 -17.70 21.92
CA SER A 798 22.76 -19.12 21.55
C SER A 798 21.65 -19.65 20.64
N VAL A 799 20.52 -18.94 20.54
CA VAL A 799 19.44 -19.22 19.58
C VAL A 799 19.42 -18.10 18.54
N THR A 800 20.08 -18.35 17.42
CA THR A 800 20.09 -17.47 16.24
C THR A 800 18.93 -17.81 15.29
N ALA A 801 18.64 -16.92 14.33
CA ALA A 801 17.48 -17.08 13.43
C ALA A 801 17.49 -18.38 12.62
N ASP A 802 18.67 -18.89 12.24
CA ASP A 802 18.86 -20.18 11.56
C ASP A 802 18.60 -21.40 12.46
N LYS A 803 18.51 -21.22 13.78
CA LYS A 803 18.12 -22.27 14.75
C LYS A 803 16.61 -22.28 15.04
N ILE A 804 15.86 -21.35 14.45
CA ILE A 804 14.40 -21.25 14.59
C ILE A 804 13.77 -21.74 13.30
N ALA A 805 13.04 -22.86 13.36
CA ALA A 805 12.33 -23.38 12.20
C ALA A 805 11.20 -22.43 11.77
N ALA A 806 10.99 -22.28 10.46
CA ALA A 806 9.93 -21.43 9.94
C ALA A 806 8.56 -21.86 10.50
N GLY A 807 7.82 -20.91 11.11
CA GLY A 807 6.52 -21.16 11.73
C GLY A 807 6.56 -21.78 13.14
N SER A 808 7.73 -22.06 13.73
CA SER A 808 7.80 -22.64 15.09
C SER A 808 7.40 -21.66 16.21
N ILE A 809 7.48 -20.35 15.95
CA ILE A 809 6.98 -19.30 16.83
C ILE A 809 5.62 -18.84 16.30
N THR A 810 4.56 -19.48 16.76
CA THR A 810 3.17 -19.09 16.48
C THR A 810 2.74 -17.91 17.36
N ALA A 811 1.67 -17.21 16.97
CA ALA A 811 1.23 -15.97 17.64
C ALA A 811 0.91 -16.16 19.14
N ASP A 812 0.42 -17.33 19.55
CA ASP A 812 0.16 -17.68 20.96
C ASP A 812 1.45 -17.90 21.79
N LYS A 813 2.61 -18.06 21.14
CA LYS A 813 3.93 -18.11 21.81
C LYS A 813 4.55 -16.73 22.02
N ILE A 814 3.98 -15.69 21.40
CA ILE A 814 4.40 -14.30 21.56
C ILE A 814 3.48 -13.64 22.57
N LYS A 815 4.00 -13.30 23.76
CA LYS A 815 3.23 -12.56 24.76
C LYS A 815 2.83 -11.19 24.19
N ALA A 816 1.57 -10.78 24.36
CA ALA A 816 1.10 -9.46 23.96
C ALA A 816 2.00 -8.34 24.54
N GLY A 817 2.43 -7.42 23.67
CA GLY A 817 3.35 -6.33 24.03
C GLY A 817 4.83 -6.72 24.23
N SER A 818 5.24 -7.96 23.93
CA SER A 818 6.64 -8.38 24.06
C SER A 818 7.56 -7.95 22.91
N ILE A 819 6.99 -7.62 21.75
CA ILE A 819 7.69 -6.99 20.63
C ILE A 819 7.29 -5.51 20.65
N THR A 820 8.24 -4.62 20.97
CA THR A 820 7.98 -3.16 20.95
C THR A 820 8.46 -2.56 19.62
N SER A 821 8.19 -1.28 19.40
CA SER A 821 8.65 -0.57 18.19
C SER A 821 10.18 -0.52 18.05
N LYS A 822 10.95 -0.74 19.12
CA LYS A 822 12.41 -0.80 19.07
C LYS A 822 12.93 -2.13 18.50
N GLU A 823 12.18 -3.21 18.67
CA GLU A 823 12.51 -4.54 18.14
C GLU A 823 11.97 -4.74 16.70
N LEU A 824 11.28 -3.74 16.15
CA LEU A 824 10.78 -3.71 14.78
C LEU A 824 11.59 -2.73 13.93
N ASP A 825 12.27 -3.21 12.89
CA ASP A 825 12.73 -2.31 11.83
C ASP A 825 11.52 -1.85 10.99
N VAL A 826 10.95 -0.73 11.40
CA VAL A 826 9.78 -0.11 10.76
C VAL A 826 9.99 0.21 9.27
N ASN A 827 11.23 0.33 8.79
CA ASN A 827 11.53 0.54 7.36
C ASN A 827 11.34 -0.72 6.52
N SER A 828 11.41 -1.90 7.15
CA SER A 828 11.23 -3.21 6.49
C SER A 828 9.75 -3.65 6.38
N ILE A 829 8.86 -2.99 7.12
CA ILE A 829 7.43 -3.32 7.20
C ILE A 829 6.71 -2.82 5.93
N LYS A 830 6.35 -3.76 5.05
CA LYS A 830 5.64 -3.48 3.80
C LYS A 830 4.12 -3.58 3.95
N THR A 831 3.39 -2.85 3.12
CA THR A 831 1.91 -2.74 3.15
C THR A 831 1.17 -4.05 2.84
N ASN A 832 1.84 -5.06 2.28
CA ASN A 832 1.29 -6.41 2.10
C ASN A 832 1.45 -7.32 3.34
N ILE A 833 2.17 -6.87 4.38
CA ILE A 833 2.43 -7.62 5.61
C ILE A 833 1.44 -7.20 6.71
N ILE A 834 1.06 -5.92 6.77
CA ILE A 834 0.06 -5.41 7.72
C ILE A 834 -1.25 -5.11 6.97
N ASN A 835 -2.26 -5.95 7.21
CA ASN A 835 -3.64 -5.65 6.80
C ASN A 835 -4.17 -4.49 7.65
N THR A 836 -4.60 -3.40 7.00
CA THR A 836 -5.13 -2.19 7.66
C THR A 836 -6.33 -2.45 8.55
N SER A 837 -7.04 -3.56 8.35
CA SER A 837 -8.15 -4.02 9.20
C SER A 837 -7.74 -4.37 10.64
N TYR A 838 -6.44 -4.54 10.91
CA TYR A 838 -5.90 -4.87 12.23
C TYR A 838 -5.19 -3.70 12.94
N ILE A 839 -5.14 -2.51 12.32
CA ILE A 839 -4.56 -1.32 12.95
C ILE A 839 -5.65 -0.60 13.75
N ASN A 840 -5.85 -1.04 15.00
CA ASN A 840 -6.81 -0.43 15.93
C ASN A 840 -6.11 0.58 16.86
N GLY A 841 -5.42 1.55 16.26
CA GLY A 841 -4.69 2.61 16.99
C GLY A 841 -5.61 3.79 17.33
N LEU A 842 -5.48 4.34 18.54
CA LEU A 842 -6.23 5.53 18.98
C LEU A 842 -5.85 6.77 18.15
N GLU A 843 -4.59 6.84 17.72
CA GLU A 843 -4.04 7.86 16.82
C GLU A 843 -3.08 7.18 15.82
N LEU A 844 -2.99 7.69 14.59
CA LEU A 844 -2.04 7.26 13.57
C LEU A 844 -1.36 8.49 12.96
N THR A 845 -0.06 8.64 13.21
CA THR A 845 0.74 9.76 12.68
C THR A 845 1.42 9.35 11.38
N PHE A 846 1.19 10.12 10.32
CA PHE A 846 1.83 9.92 9.00
C PHE A 846 2.66 11.15 8.63
N ASP A 847 4.00 11.02 8.57
CA ASP A 847 4.84 12.11 8.05
C ASP A 847 4.66 12.27 6.54
N LYS A 848 4.62 11.14 5.80
CA LYS A 848 4.30 11.03 4.36
C LYS A 848 3.65 9.67 4.08
N GLY A 849 2.65 9.62 3.19
CA GLY A 849 2.01 8.39 2.74
C GLY A 849 0.95 8.62 1.66
N THR A 850 0.29 7.55 1.21
CA THR A 850 -0.85 7.64 0.28
C THR A 850 -1.96 6.64 0.60
N ILE A 851 -3.22 7.08 0.60
CA ILE A 851 -4.40 6.21 0.74
C ILE A 851 -5.36 6.50 -0.42
N GLY A 852 -5.71 5.50 -1.24
CA GLY A 852 -6.62 5.68 -2.40
C GLY A 852 -6.15 6.73 -3.43
N GLY A 853 -4.85 6.96 -3.52
CA GLY A 853 -4.25 8.03 -4.33
C GLY A 853 -4.45 9.45 -3.79
N TRP A 854 -4.87 9.61 -2.53
CA TRP A 854 -4.71 10.84 -1.76
C TRP A 854 -3.35 10.82 -1.08
N SER A 855 -2.59 11.91 -1.20
CA SER A 855 -1.32 12.11 -0.50
C SER A 855 -1.59 12.58 0.91
N ILE A 856 -1.02 11.89 1.89
CA ILE A 856 -1.04 12.28 3.30
C ILE A 856 0.35 12.80 3.63
N ASN A 857 0.41 13.98 4.23
CA ASN A 857 1.62 14.53 4.82
C ASN A 857 1.28 15.06 6.22
N LYS A 858 2.31 15.45 6.99
CA LYS A 858 2.18 15.99 8.36
C LYS A 858 1.10 17.07 8.54
N ASN A 859 0.84 17.89 7.53
CA ASN A 859 -0.04 19.06 7.61
C ASN A 859 -1.33 18.94 6.78
N SER A 860 -1.46 17.97 5.87
CA SER A 860 -2.68 17.84 5.03
C SER A 860 -2.88 16.48 4.38
N ILE A 861 -4.13 16.19 4.05
CA ILE A 861 -4.55 15.11 3.14
C ILE A 861 -4.98 15.77 1.83
N SER A 862 -4.34 15.46 0.71
CA SER A 862 -4.55 16.18 -0.55
C SER A 862 -4.55 15.29 -1.79
N LYS A 863 -5.30 15.69 -2.81
CA LYS A 863 -5.30 15.06 -4.14
C LYS A 863 -5.46 16.12 -5.22
N GLY A 864 -4.34 16.43 -5.89
CA GLY A 864 -4.28 17.59 -6.78
C GLY A 864 -4.51 18.88 -5.99
N THR A 865 -5.49 19.68 -6.39
CA THR A 865 -5.85 20.95 -5.74
C THR A 865 -6.76 20.79 -4.52
N VAL A 866 -7.37 19.61 -4.30
CA VAL A 866 -8.27 19.39 -3.14
C VAL A 866 -7.45 19.05 -1.90
N SER A 867 -7.55 19.86 -0.84
CA SER A 867 -6.89 19.65 0.46
C SER A 867 -7.89 19.57 1.62
N LEU A 868 -7.55 18.74 2.59
CA LEU A 868 -8.02 18.81 3.98
C LEU A 868 -6.79 19.15 4.83
N ASP A 869 -6.73 20.37 5.34
CA ASP A 869 -5.55 20.89 6.07
C ASP A 869 -5.68 20.66 7.58
N SER A 870 -4.54 20.59 8.28
CA SER A 870 -4.47 20.23 9.70
C SER A 870 -5.14 21.24 10.65
N ASP A 871 -5.53 22.41 10.15
CA ASP A 871 -6.31 23.40 10.88
C ASP A 871 -7.83 23.13 10.80
N GLY A 872 -8.25 22.15 10.00
CA GLY A 872 -9.65 21.80 9.74
C GLY A 872 -10.26 22.50 8.52
N SER A 873 -9.50 23.31 7.78
CA SER A 873 -9.95 23.93 6.55
C SER A 873 -10.00 22.91 5.40
N ILE A 874 -10.97 23.08 4.48
CA ILE A 874 -11.12 22.27 3.28
C ILE A 874 -11.04 23.20 2.07
N SER A 875 -10.18 22.92 1.09
CA SER A 875 -10.03 23.77 -0.09
C SER A 875 -9.95 22.98 -1.40
N ASN A 876 -10.17 23.68 -2.52
CA ASN A 876 -9.85 23.22 -3.86
C ASN A 876 -9.10 24.32 -4.62
N GLY A 877 -7.92 24.68 -4.11
CA GLY A 877 -7.18 25.86 -4.56
C GLY A 877 -8.06 27.11 -4.57
N ASP A 878 -7.97 27.89 -5.65
CA ASP A 878 -8.73 29.14 -5.80
C ASP A 878 -10.22 28.94 -6.13
N TYR A 879 -10.74 27.72 -6.27
CA TYR A 879 -12.14 27.50 -6.70
C TYR A 879 -13.14 27.63 -5.55
N TRP A 880 -12.80 27.06 -4.39
CA TRP A 880 -13.58 27.14 -3.17
C TRP A 880 -12.73 26.83 -1.93
N THR A 881 -13.10 27.43 -0.81
CA THR A 881 -12.53 27.14 0.51
C THR A 881 -13.60 27.23 1.60
N LEU A 882 -13.60 26.27 2.52
CA LEU A 882 -14.33 26.27 3.78
C LEU A 882 -13.29 26.37 4.91
N LYS A 883 -13.25 27.47 5.67
CA LYS A 883 -12.27 27.66 6.73
C LYS A 883 -12.82 27.31 8.11
N LYS A 884 -11.92 26.92 9.02
CA LYS A 884 -12.27 26.58 10.41
C LYS A 884 -12.92 27.72 11.22
N ASP A 885 -12.77 28.97 10.77
CA ASP A 885 -13.38 30.15 11.41
C ASP A 885 -14.82 30.41 10.93
N GLY A 886 -15.36 29.55 10.06
CA GLY A 886 -16.69 29.67 9.48
C GLY A 886 -16.74 30.55 8.23
N SER A 887 -15.66 31.26 7.86
CA SER A 887 -15.58 32.00 6.60
C SER A 887 -15.29 31.08 5.41
N GLY A 888 -15.58 31.55 4.20
CA GLY A 888 -15.31 30.76 3.01
C GLY A 888 -15.75 31.42 1.72
N PHE A 889 -15.52 30.71 0.62
CA PHE A 889 -16.00 31.11 -0.69
C PHE A 889 -16.23 29.92 -1.62
N LEU A 890 -17.05 30.17 -2.64
CA LEU A 890 -17.29 29.32 -3.80
C LEU A 890 -17.04 30.16 -5.08
N ALA A 891 -16.96 29.48 -6.23
CA ALA A 891 -16.87 30.12 -7.54
C ALA A 891 -15.79 31.21 -7.64
N LYS A 892 -14.58 30.92 -7.13
CA LYS A 892 -13.42 31.84 -7.12
C LYS A 892 -13.64 33.18 -6.38
N GLY A 893 -14.46 33.16 -5.33
CA GLY A 893 -14.78 34.36 -4.54
C GLY A 893 -16.08 35.04 -4.94
N ASN A 894 -16.64 34.69 -6.10
CA ASN A 894 -17.88 35.30 -6.60
C ASN A 894 -19.08 35.06 -5.67
N ILE A 895 -19.05 34.00 -4.87
CA ILE A 895 -19.90 33.82 -3.68
C ILE A 895 -18.95 33.66 -2.50
N SER A 896 -18.95 34.62 -1.58
CA SER A 896 -18.08 34.59 -0.38
C SER A 896 -18.88 34.92 0.87
N TRP A 897 -18.41 34.45 2.03
CA TRP A 897 -19.02 34.80 3.31
C TRP A 897 -17.99 34.99 4.42
N THR A 898 -18.31 35.88 5.33
CA THR A 898 -17.53 36.15 6.54
C THR A 898 -17.78 35.10 7.61
N ASN A 899 -16.89 35.03 8.60
CA ASN A 899 -17.10 34.27 9.84
C ASN A 899 -18.34 34.74 10.64
N THR A 900 -18.85 35.93 10.38
CA THR A 900 -20.11 36.47 10.93
C THR A 900 -21.35 36.11 10.10
N GLY A 901 -21.22 35.31 9.04
CA GLY A 901 -22.34 34.85 8.20
C GLY A 901 -22.87 35.89 7.20
N SER A 902 -22.13 36.98 6.95
CA SER A 902 -22.50 37.94 5.91
C SER A 902 -22.09 37.40 4.54
N ILE A 903 -23.06 37.17 3.66
CA ILE A 903 -22.84 36.64 2.30
C ILE A 903 -22.70 37.80 1.31
N SER A 904 -21.66 37.75 0.47
CA SER A 904 -21.45 38.62 -0.68
C SER A 904 -21.51 37.80 -1.96
N VAL A 905 -22.28 38.27 -2.94
CA VAL A 905 -22.38 37.67 -4.28
C VAL A 905 -22.05 38.74 -5.32
N THR A 906 -21.10 38.45 -6.20
CA THR A 906 -20.70 39.35 -7.29
C THR A 906 -21.04 38.73 -8.64
N GLY A 907 -21.78 39.48 -9.46
CA GLY A 907 -22.36 39.01 -10.72
C GLY A 907 -23.87 39.20 -10.77
N GLU A 908 -24.50 38.64 -11.81
CA GLU A 908 -25.96 38.65 -11.97
C GLU A 908 -26.61 37.57 -11.06
N ILE A 909 -27.63 37.96 -10.29
CA ILE A 909 -28.41 37.04 -9.45
C ILE A 909 -29.76 36.78 -10.14
N ASN A 910 -29.81 35.72 -10.96
CA ASN A 910 -31.03 35.28 -11.63
C ASN A 910 -31.95 34.49 -10.67
N ALA A 911 -32.68 35.21 -9.82
CA ALA A 911 -33.67 34.65 -8.91
C ALA A 911 -35.09 34.73 -9.52
N THR A 912 -35.68 33.58 -9.88
CA THR A 912 -37.02 33.51 -10.49
C THR A 912 -38.17 33.65 -9.49
N SER A 913 -37.90 33.43 -8.20
CA SER A 913 -38.82 33.66 -7.08
C SER A 913 -38.04 33.65 -5.75
N GLY A 914 -38.63 34.24 -4.70
CA GLY A 914 -38.08 34.20 -3.33
C GLY A 914 -37.74 35.57 -2.75
N SER A 915 -37.18 35.58 -1.54
CA SER A 915 -36.91 36.80 -0.77
C SER A 915 -35.42 37.17 -0.81
N VAL A 916 -35.09 38.32 -1.40
CA VAL A 916 -33.74 38.90 -1.43
C VAL A 916 -33.73 40.15 -0.55
N GLY A 917 -33.05 40.11 0.60
CA GLY A 917 -32.87 41.28 1.47
C GLY A 917 -34.16 41.95 1.98
N GLY A 918 -35.27 41.21 2.10
CA GLY A 918 -36.58 41.75 2.48
C GLY A 918 -37.46 42.22 1.31
N PHE A 919 -36.99 42.08 0.07
CA PHE A 919 -37.78 42.21 -1.15
C PHE A 919 -38.19 40.83 -1.65
N VAL A 920 -39.45 40.63 -2.00
CA VAL A 920 -39.99 39.40 -2.58
C VAL A 920 -40.04 39.56 -4.09
N ILE A 921 -39.40 38.66 -4.83
CA ILE A 921 -39.52 38.57 -6.29
C ILE A 921 -40.76 37.72 -6.59
N ASN A 922 -41.76 38.33 -7.22
CA ASN A 922 -43.03 37.69 -7.58
C ASN A 922 -43.53 38.22 -8.93
N ASN A 923 -43.77 37.33 -9.90
CA ASN A 923 -44.25 37.67 -11.25
C ASN A 923 -43.48 38.84 -11.90
N ASN A 924 -42.15 38.73 -11.95
CA ASN A 924 -41.21 39.75 -12.44
C ASN A 924 -41.24 41.12 -11.72
N ASN A 925 -41.97 41.24 -10.60
CA ASN A 925 -41.99 42.43 -9.76
C ASN A 925 -41.13 42.26 -8.52
N LEU A 926 -40.42 43.33 -8.13
CA LEU A 926 -39.70 43.43 -6.87
C LEU A 926 -40.61 44.08 -5.82
N ILE A 927 -41.28 43.27 -5.00
CA ILE A 927 -42.30 43.70 -4.04
C ILE A 927 -41.69 43.83 -2.65
N CYS A 928 -41.94 44.92 -1.93
CA CYS A 928 -41.51 45.06 -0.55
C CYS A 928 -42.66 45.46 0.37
N GLU A 929 -43.16 44.51 1.17
CA GLU A 929 -44.32 44.72 2.03
C GLU A 929 -43.96 45.38 3.39
N LYS A 930 -42.68 45.35 3.81
CA LYS A 930 -42.26 45.78 5.16
C LYS A 930 -40.94 46.54 5.26
N ALA A 931 -40.21 46.79 4.17
CA ALA A 931 -39.02 47.65 4.20
C ALA A 931 -39.25 48.97 3.45
N ARG A 932 -38.67 50.03 4.01
CA ARG A 932 -38.60 51.35 3.37
C ARG A 932 -37.63 51.24 2.19
N LEU A 933 -38.09 51.47 0.95
CA LEU A 933 -37.20 51.59 -0.21
C LEU A 933 -36.35 52.85 -0.05
N VAL A 934 -35.15 52.70 0.53
CA VAL A 934 -34.16 53.77 0.69
C VAL A 934 -33.21 53.71 -0.49
N ILE A 935 -33.47 54.53 -1.51
CA ILE A 935 -32.50 54.76 -2.58
C ILE A 935 -31.46 55.76 -2.04
N GLY A 936 -30.37 55.21 -1.51
CA GLY A 936 -29.20 55.96 -1.04
C GLY A 936 -29.23 56.33 0.45
N GLN A 937 -28.16 56.00 1.17
CA GLN A 937 -27.74 56.74 2.37
C GLN A 937 -26.62 57.70 1.95
N SER A 938 -26.95 58.98 1.84
CA SER A 938 -25.98 60.08 1.94
C SER A 938 -26.71 61.29 2.52
N THR A 939 -26.03 62.08 3.34
CA THR A 939 -26.63 62.97 4.33
C THR A 939 -27.05 64.34 3.83
N ASP A 940 -27.05 64.57 2.50
CA ASP A 940 -27.27 65.89 1.93
C ASP A 940 -28.75 66.18 1.61
N THR A 941 -29.20 67.41 1.88
CA THR A 941 -30.63 67.68 2.13
C THR A 941 -31.39 68.41 1.03
N MET A 942 -30.76 68.78 -0.10
CA MET A 942 -31.45 69.48 -1.20
C MET A 942 -31.22 68.86 -2.58
N THR A 943 -32.27 68.93 -3.40
CA THR A 943 -32.43 68.34 -4.76
C THR A 943 -32.31 66.81 -4.88
N ARG A 944 -33.45 66.14 -5.16
CA ARG A 944 -33.51 64.72 -5.53
C ARG A 944 -33.87 64.59 -7.01
N LYS A 945 -32.94 64.11 -7.85
CA LYS A 945 -33.17 63.89 -9.28
C LYS A 945 -33.52 62.42 -9.53
N VAL A 946 -34.71 62.14 -10.05
CA VAL A 946 -35.05 60.84 -10.64
C VAL A 946 -34.72 60.91 -12.12
N ILE A 947 -33.74 60.14 -12.57
CA ILE A 947 -33.44 59.99 -14.00
C ILE A 947 -34.02 58.65 -14.45
N LEU A 948 -35.05 58.70 -15.29
CA LEU A 948 -35.53 57.57 -16.06
C LEU A 948 -34.93 57.70 -17.46
N ASP A 949 -33.79 57.05 -17.69
CA ASP A 949 -33.14 57.05 -19.00
C ASP A 949 -33.77 55.99 -19.89
N ALA A 950 -34.66 56.41 -20.79
CA ALA A 950 -35.39 55.55 -21.71
C ALA A 950 -34.60 55.34 -23.01
N GLN A 951 -33.41 54.77 -22.92
CA GLN A 951 -32.70 54.30 -24.12
C GLN A 951 -33.42 53.06 -24.68
N ASN A 952 -33.83 53.13 -25.95
CA ASN A 952 -34.46 52.07 -26.76
C ASN A 952 -35.96 51.77 -26.49
N VAL A 953 -36.85 52.73 -26.75
CA VAL A 953 -38.29 52.47 -26.98
C VAL A 953 -38.72 53.08 -28.31
N SER A 954 -39.42 52.31 -29.17
CA SER A 954 -39.98 52.77 -30.45
C SER A 954 -41.37 53.43 -30.28
N TRP A 955 -41.65 54.47 -31.06
CA TRP A 955 -42.64 55.51 -30.73
C TRP A 955 -43.96 55.41 -31.52
N ASP A 956 -44.67 54.28 -31.38
CA ASP A 956 -45.87 53.99 -32.19
C ASP A 956 -47.19 54.02 -31.38
N GLN A 957 -47.14 54.01 -30.04
CA GLN A 957 -48.33 54.09 -29.16
C GLN A 957 -48.09 55.01 -27.96
N TYR A 958 -48.66 56.22 -28.02
CA TYR A 958 -48.53 57.24 -26.97
C TYR A 958 -49.63 57.10 -25.92
N ASN A 959 -49.26 56.78 -24.67
CA ASN A 959 -49.79 57.36 -23.42
C ASN A 959 -49.22 56.61 -22.20
N TYR A 960 -48.18 57.14 -21.55
CA TYR A 960 -47.79 56.70 -20.21
C TYR A 960 -48.48 57.59 -19.17
N ALA A 961 -49.45 57.03 -18.46
CA ALA A 961 -50.12 57.73 -17.36
C ALA A 961 -49.26 57.66 -16.09
N PHE A 962 -48.71 58.79 -15.66
CA PHE A 962 -48.02 58.90 -14.38
C PHE A 962 -48.98 59.45 -13.32
N SER A 963 -49.58 58.56 -12.54
CA SER A 963 -50.47 58.94 -11.43
C SER A 963 -49.71 59.02 -10.12
N LEU A 964 -49.68 60.21 -9.50
CA LEU A 964 -49.16 60.40 -8.16
C LEU A 964 -50.31 60.80 -7.21
N GLU A 965 -50.97 59.82 -6.61
CA GLU A 965 -51.96 60.09 -5.56
C GLU A 965 -51.26 60.38 -4.23
N HIS A 966 -51.42 61.60 -3.71
CA HIS A 966 -50.92 61.97 -2.40
C HIS A 966 -51.94 61.63 -1.30
N HIS A 967 -51.68 60.55 -0.56
CA HIS A 967 -52.34 60.25 0.71
C HIS A 967 -51.40 60.54 1.89
N GLY A 968 -51.34 61.81 2.32
CA GLY A 968 -50.56 62.22 3.49
C GLY A 968 -51.12 63.46 4.19
N THR A 969 -51.34 63.38 5.50
CA THR A 969 -51.82 64.50 6.31
C THR A 969 -50.65 65.41 6.69
N LEU A 970 -50.71 66.71 6.35
CA LEU A 970 -49.65 67.68 6.68
C LEU A 970 -50.01 68.58 7.87
N SER A 971 -48.96 68.92 8.63
CA SER A 971 -48.99 69.81 9.81
C SER A 971 -48.98 71.30 9.42
N ARG A 972 -49.44 72.18 10.33
CA ARG A 972 -50.16 73.42 10.00
C ARG A 972 -49.34 74.63 9.49
N ASN A 973 -48.02 74.69 9.69
CA ASN A 973 -47.28 75.98 9.66
C ASN A 973 -46.04 76.02 8.74
N ALA A 974 -46.18 75.69 7.45
CA ALA A 974 -45.20 76.06 6.42
C ALA A 974 -45.94 76.40 5.09
N PRO A 975 -45.47 77.35 4.27
CA PRO A 975 -46.10 77.65 2.98
C PRO A 975 -46.01 76.41 2.08
N PRO A 976 -47.14 75.93 1.52
CA PRO A 976 -47.19 74.65 0.84
C PRO A 976 -46.69 74.77 -0.61
N ILE A 977 -45.66 74.01 -0.97
CA ILE A 977 -45.37 73.68 -2.37
C ILE A 977 -45.22 72.16 -2.48
N ALA A 978 -46.36 71.47 -2.37
CA ALA A 978 -46.49 70.07 -2.74
C ALA A 978 -47.00 70.00 -4.18
N GLY A 979 -46.09 70.14 -5.14
CA GLY A 979 -46.40 70.11 -6.56
C GLY A 979 -45.32 69.38 -7.37
N MET A 980 -45.66 68.91 -8.56
CA MET A 980 -44.66 68.41 -9.51
C MET A 980 -43.88 69.59 -10.08
N TYR A 981 -42.55 69.56 -9.91
CA TYR A 981 -41.63 70.51 -10.53
C TYR A 981 -41.20 69.95 -11.88
N ILE A 982 -41.48 70.70 -12.95
CA ILE A 982 -41.21 70.29 -14.33
C ILE A 982 -40.17 71.25 -14.92
N ASP A 983 -38.97 70.73 -15.13
CA ASP A 983 -37.91 71.41 -15.87
C ASP A 983 -38.15 71.24 -17.38
N VAL A 984 -38.39 72.34 -18.09
CA VAL A 984 -38.73 72.37 -19.51
C VAL A 984 -37.54 72.52 -20.44
N GLY A 985 -36.31 72.48 -19.92
CA GLY A 985 -35.12 72.27 -20.75
C GLY A 985 -33.85 72.85 -20.17
N SER A 986 -32.79 72.03 -20.18
CA SER A 986 -31.41 72.47 -20.00
C SER A 986 -30.58 72.14 -21.23
N ASP A 987 -29.78 73.12 -21.65
CA ASP A 987 -28.45 72.87 -22.22
C ASP A 987 -27.43 73.39 -21.20
N SER A 988 -26.18 72.92 -21.24
CA SER A 988 -25.37 72.60 -20.05
C SER A 988 -24.92 73.73 -19.10
N ASP A 989 -25.30 75.00 -19.30
CA ASP A 989 -24.77 76.16 -18.57
C ASP A 989 -25.82 76.93 -17.73
N ASN A 990 -25.88 76.59 -16.44
CA ASN A 990 -26.25 77.35 -15.23
C ASN A 990 -27.25 78.54 -15.28
N ASN A 991 -28.14 78.62 -16.27
CA ASN A 991 -29.24 79.58 -16.34
C ASN A 991 -30.54 78.93 -15.87
N GLN A 992 -31.24 79.54 -14.89
CA GLN A 992 -32.57 79.09 -14.48
C GLN A 992 -33.60 79.45 -15.56
N TYR A 993 -34.27 78.42 -16.09
CA TYR A 993 -35.35 78.50 -17.07
C TYR A 993 -36.72 78.26 -16.41
N PRO A 994 -37.84 78.67 -17.03
CA PRO A 994 -39.12 78.84 -16.34
C PRO A 994 -39.72 77.52 -15.85
N ALA A 995 -39.76 77.30 -14.53
CA ALA A 995 -40.42 76.15 -13.93
C ALA A 995 -41.92 76.40 -13.76
N ILE A 996 -42.75 75.57 -14.39
CA ILE A 996 -44.20 75.60 -14.21
C ILE A 996 -44.58 74.72 -13.01
N THR A 997 -45.31 75.30 -12.07
CA THR A 997 -45.74 74.60 -10.83
C THR A 997 -47.20 74.20 -10.91
N VAL A 998 -47.48 72.91 -10.70
CA VAL A 998 -48.85 72.39 -10.56
C VAL A 998 -49.12 72.19 -9.07
N GLU A 999 -49.95 73.05 -8.46
CA GLU A 999 -50.26 72.98 -7.02
C GLU A 999 -51.25 71.84 -6.68
N LYS A 1000 -52.16 71.53 -7.61
CA LYS A 1000 -53.20 70.49 -7.49
C LYS A 1000 -53.57 69.96 -8.87
N GLY A 1001 -53.90 68.68 -8.95
CA GLY A 1001 -54.37 68.00 -10.17
C GLY A 1001 -53.48 66.81 -10.56
N CYS A 1002 -53.93 66.02 -11.53
CA CYS A 1002 -53.17 64.90 -12.10
C CYS A 1002 -52.92 65.14 -13.59
N PHE A 1003 -51.69 64.86 -14.03
CA PHE A 1003 -51.10 65.34 -15.26
C PHE A 1003 -50.73 64.19 -16.21
N ILE A 1004 -50.95 64.37 -17.52
CA ILE A 1004 -50.62 63.35 -18.53
C ILE A 1004 -49.77 63.95 -19.68
N GLY A 1005 -48.45 63.74 -19.58
CA GLY A 1005 -47.51 63.71 -20.70
C GLY A 1005 -47.11 65.04 -21.35
N PHE A 1006 -45.87 65.09 -21.82
CA PHE A 1006 -45.32 66.21 -22.61
C PHE A 1006 -45.32 65.87 -24.10
N ARG A 1007 -45.47 66.90 -24.95
CA ARG A 1007 -45.17 66.82 -26.38
C ARG A 1007 -44.08 67.85 -26.72
N ARG A 1008 -42.99 67.40 -27.36
CA ARG A 1008 -41.87 68.26 -27.80
C ARG A 1008 -42.29 69.03 -29.07
N PRO A 1009 -41.80 70.27 -29.32
CA PRO A 1009 -42.14 71.03 -30.52
C PRO A 1009 -41.69 70.34 -31.82
N VAL A 1010 -42.52 70.47 -32.86
CA VAL A 1010 -42.16 70.19 -34.26
C VAL A 1010 -41.81 71.53 -34.92
N TYR A 1011 -40.76 71.56 -35.75
CA TYR A 1011 -40.20 72.79 -36.30
C TYR A 1011 -41.07 73.48 -37.38
N THR A 1012 -40.92 74.81 -37.46
CA THR A 1012 -41.34 75.74 -38.53
C THR A 1012 -42.84 75.85 -38.86
N LEU A 1013 -43.47 76.90 -38.31
CA LEU A 1013 -44.61 77.59 -38.96
C LEU A 1013 -44.06 78.52 -40.05
N GLY A 1014 -44.15 78.08 -41.31
CA GLY A 1014 -43.73 78.87 -42.47
C GLY A 1014 -44.81 79.79 -43.02
N VAL A 1015 -45.15 80.89 -42.33
CA VAL A 1015 -45.56 82.18 -42.94
C VAL A 1015 -45.48 83.32 -41.92
N SER A 1016 -45.17 84.51 -42.42
CA SER A 1016 -44.86 85.74 -41.66
C SER A 1016 -46.02 86.29 -40.81
N LEU A 1017 -45.76 86.53 -39.52
CA LEU A 1017 -46.37 87.63 -38.76
C LEU A 1017 -45.25 88.46 -38.15
N ASN A 1018 -45.18 89.74 -38.55
CA ASN A 1018 -44.04 90.61 -38.27
C ASN A 1018 -44.29 91.47 -37.02
N LEU A 1019 -43.44 91.32 -36.00
CA LEU A 1019 -43.23 92.27 -34.91
C LEU A 1019 -41.73 92.60 -34.88
N ASN A 1020 -41.36 93.71 -35.51
CA ASN A 1020 -39.97 94.01 -35.87
C ASN A 1020 -39.01 94.18 -34.66
N ASP A 1021 -37.76 93.74 -34.89
CA ASP A 1021 -36.52 94.20 -34.24
C ASP A 1021 -36.22 93.88 -32.75
N ALA A 1022 -36.09 92.58 -32.42
CA ALA A 1022 -35.10 92.09 -31.43
C ALA A 1022 -34.81 90.57 -31.59
N PRO A 1023 -33.62 90.05 -31.22
CA PRO A 1023 -33.22 88.67 -31.52
C PRO A 1023 -33.55 87.62 -30.44
N GLN A 1024 -33.75 86.38 -30.89
CA GLN A 1024 -33.87 85.12 -30.13
C GLN A 1024 -35.15 84.90 -29.30
N TYR A 1025 -36.27 84.70 -30.01
CA TYR A 1025 -37.49 84.11 -29.43
C TYR A 1025 -37.38 82.57 -29.38
N TYR A 1026 -37.46 81.99 -28.18
CA TYR A 1026 -37.41 80.54 -27.97
C TYR A 1026 -38.83 79.94 -27.92
N CYS A 1027 -39.25 79.23 -28.97
CA CYS A 1027 -40.56 78.58 -29.02
C CYS A 1027 -40.60 77.25 -28.21
N SER A 1028 -40.71 77.33 -26.89
CA SER A 1028 -40.79 76.20 -25.96
C SER A 1028 -42.21 75.63 -25.78
N GLY A 1029 -42.84 75.21 -26.89
CA GLY A 1029 -44.18 74.62 -26.87
C GLY A 1029 -44.30 73.31 -26.08
N MET A 1030 -44.70 73.40 -24.80
CA MET A 1030 -45.06 72.26 -23.96
C MET A 1030 -46.57 72.09 -23.89
N VAL A 1031 -47.12 71.04 -24.49
CA VAL A 1031 -48.53 70.65 -24.31
C VAL A 1031 -48.71 70.03 -22.93
N LEU A 1032 -49.66 70.55 -22.13
CA LEU A 1032 -50.14 69.89 -20.93
C LEU A 1032 -51.57 69.36 -21.09
N MET A 1033 -51.81 68.07 -20.76
CA MET A 1033 -53.16 67.50 -20.65
C MET A 1033 -53.55 67.23 -19.19
N CYS A 1034 -54.66 67.82 -18.75
CA CYS A 1034 -55.33 67.45 -17.51
C CYS A 1034 -56.24 66.22 -17.71
N ASN A 1035 -56.49 65.44 -16.65
CA ASN A 1035 -57.42 64.30 -16.70
C ASN A 1035 -58.80 64.63 -16.09
N SER A 1036 -59.70 63.63 -16.04
CA SER A 1036 -61.11 63.83 -15.69
C SER A 1036 -61.44 63.87 -14.19
N TYR A 1037 -60.47 63.67 -13.29
CA TYR A 1037 -60.77 63.28 -11.91
C TYR A 1037 -60.80 64.45 -10.91
N SER A 1038 -59.95 65.46 -11.09
CA SER A 1038 -59.85 66.62 -10.19
C SER A 1038 -59.65 67.93 -10.94
N ASP A 1039 -60.04 69.04 -10.30
CA ASP A 1039 -59.73 70.38 -10.80
C ASP A 1039 -58.21 70.64 -10.66
N MET A 1040 -57.61 71.28 -11.65
CA MET A 1040 -56.18 71.53 -11.72
C MET A 1040 -55.87 73.03 -11.56
N THR A 1041 -54.78 73.37 -10.86
CA THR A 1041 -54.25 74.73 -10.80
C THR A 1041 -52.81 74.76 -11.29
N ILE A 1042 -52.55 75.56 -12.33
CA ILE A 1042 -51.24 75.80 -12.94
C ILE A 1042 -50.81 77.22 -12.60
N ILE A 1043 -49.62 77.35 -12.02
CA ILE A 1043 -48.97 78.64 -11.76
C ILE A 1043 -47.91 78.90 -12.83
N LEU A 1044 -48.09 80.00 -13.55
CA LEU A 1044 -47.15 80.53 -14.52
C LEU A 1044 -46.03 81.32 -13.79
N PRO A 1045 -44.75 81.12 -14.19
CA PRO A 1045 -43.61 81.77 -13.54
C PRO A 1045 -43.54 83.28 -13.86
N THR A 1046 -42.78 84.03 -13.09
CA THR A 1046 -42.49 85.46 -13.32
C THR A 1046 -41.08 85.66 -13.86
N ALA A 1047 -40.73 86.88 -14.25
CA ALA A 1047 -39.35 87.22 -14.64
C ALA A 1047 -38.32 86.90 -13.54
N SER A 1048 -38.68 87.10 -12.26
CA SER A 1048 -37.85 86.72 -11.10
C SER A 1048 -37.72 85.20 -10.91
N ASN A 1049 -38.57 84.41 -11.56
CA ASN A 1049 -38.69 82.96 -11.40
C ASN A 1049 -38.41 82.20 -12.72
N GLY A 1050 -37.74 82.86 -13.68
CA GLY A 1050 -37.22 82.26 -14.91
C GLY A 1050 -37.91 82.61 -16.23
N ALA A 1051 -39.06 83.31 -16.23
CA ALA A 1051 -39.78 83.66 -17.46
C ALA A 1051 -39.08 84.80 -18.24
N LYS A 1052 -38.93 84.66 -19.56
CA LYS A 1052 -38.26 85.63 -20.44
C LYS A 1052 -39.23 86.21 -21.47
N GLN A 1053 -38.98 87.45 -21.91
CA GLN A 1053 -39.79 88.12 -22.92
C GLN A 1053 -39.83 87.27 -24.21
N GLY A 1054 -41.04 86.93 -24.65
CA GLY A 1054 -41.30 86.06 -25.80
C GLY A 1054 -41.41 84.57 -25.49
N ASP A 1055 -41.36 84.14 -24.22
CA ASP A 1055 -41.68 82.75 -23.85
C ASP A 1055 -43.14 82.41 -24.24
N ILE A 1056 -43.33 81.26 -24.88
CA ILE A 1056 -44.64 80.76 -25.32
C ILE A 1056 -44.94 79.41 -24.66
N PHE A 1057 -46.11 79.29 -24.03
CA PHE A 1057 -46.61 78.08 -23.39
C PHE A 1057 -48.00 77.70 -23.96
N THR A 1058 -48.42 76.42 -23.92
CA THR A 1058 -49.71 75.99 -24.50
C THR A 1058 -50.36 74.86 -23.72
N ALA A 1059 -51.53 75.10 -23.13
CA ALA A 1059 -52.28 74.07 -22.40
C ALA A 1059 -53.50 73.57 -23.21
N ILE A 1060 -53.82 72.28 -23.05
CA ILE A 1060 -54.97 71.62 -23.71
C ILE A 1060 -55.80 70.90 -22.65
N LYS A 1061 -57.00 71.40 -22.36
CA LYS A 1061 -57.88 70.80 -21.34
C LYS A 1061 -58.56 69.51 -21.85
N LYS A 1062 -58.11 68.34 -21.41
CA LYS A 1062 -58.68 67.03 -21.79
C LYS A 1062 -59.50 66.36 -20.66
N GLY A 1063 -60.49 67.05 -20.13
CA GLY A 1063 -61.46 66.47 -19.18
C GLY A 1063 -62.62 67.41 -18.82
N PRO A 1064 -63.62 66.93 -18.07
CA PRO A 1064 -64.76 67.73 -17.58
C PRO A 1064 -64.44 68.67 -16.40
N ARG A 1065 -63.31 68.48 -15.71
CA ARG A 1065 -62.90 69.28 -14.53
C ARG A 1065 -62.15 70.55 -14.91
N LYS A 1066 -62.29 71.64 -14.15
CA LYS A 1066 -61.70 72.95 -14.55
C LYS A 1066 -60.18 72.97 -14.41
N VAL A 1067 -59.52 73.76 -15.25
CA VAL A 1067 -58.08 74.05 -15.15
C VAL A 1067 -57.89 75.55 -14.95
N THR A 1068 -57.43 75.96 -13.78
CA THR A 1068 -57.16 77.38 -13.45
C THR A 1068 -55.69 77.71 -13.74
N PHE A 1069 -55.47 78.80 -14.47
CA PHE A 1069 -54.17 79.40 -14.74
C PHE A 1069 -54.06 80.73 -14.01
N LYS A 1070 -52.90 80.99 -13.41
CA LYS A 1070 -52.59 82.25 -12.73
C LYS A 1070 -51.08 82.50 -12.70
N CYS A 1071 -50.69 83.74 -12.43
CA CYS A 1071 -49.28 84.06 -12.19
C CYS A 1071 -48.88 83.74 -10.73
N ALA A 1072 -47.58 83.52 -10.50
CA ALA A 1072 -47.02 83.49 -9.16
C ALA A 1072 -47.14 84.86 -8.47
N ALA A 1073 -47.07 84.89 -7.13
CA ALA A 1073 -47.19 86.11 -6.36
C ALA A 1073 -46.12 87.15 -6.77
N GLY A 1074 -46.58 88.34 -7.20
CA GLY A 1074 -45.73 89.42 -7.70
C GLY A 1074 -45.71 89.59 -9.22
N GLY A 1075 -46.32 88.67 -9.99
CA GLY A 1075 -46.51 88.82 -11.44
C GLY A 1075 -47.93 89.19 -11.85
N SER A 1076 -48.06 89.71 -13.08
CA SER A 1076 -49.35 90.06 -13.68
C SER A 1076 -49.75 89.04 -14.75
N TYR A 1077 -51.05 88.72 -14.81
CA TYR A 1077 -51.61 87.86 -15.84
C TYR A 1077 -52.92 88.45 -16.39
N HIS A 1078 -52.98 88.56 -17.71
CA HIS A 1078 -54.08 89.12 -18.48
C HIS A 1078 -54.69 88.04 -19.36
N ALA A 1079 -55.93 87.65 -19.06
CA ALA A 1079 -56.62 86.62 -19.82
C ALA A 1079 -57.30 87.18 -21.09
N ALA A 1080 -57.48 86.33 -22.11
CA ALA A 1080 -58.13 86.66 -23.38
C ALA A 1080 -59.52 87.35 -23.27
N ASN A 1081 -60.21 87.17 -22.14
CA ASN A 1081 -61.51 87.76 -21.82
C ASN A 1081 -61.43 89.11 -21.07
N GLY A 1082 -60.23 89.67 -20.88
CA GLY A 1082 -60.00 90.96 -20.22
C GLY A 1082 -59.92 90.93 -18.69
N SER A 1083 -60.05 89.77 -18.02
CA SER A 1083 -59.89 89.67 -16.55
C SER A 1083 -58.43 89.53 -16.12
N SER A 1084 -58.05 90.23 -15.05
CA SER A 1084 -56.71 90.21 -14.45
C SER A 1084 -56.61 89.28 -13.22
N GLY A 1085 -55.55 88.48 -13.12
CA GLY A 1085 -55.18 87.74 -11.91
C GLY A 1085 -55.21 86.21 -12.04
N GLU A 1086 -56.41 85.63 -12.22
CA GLU A 1086 -56.60 84.19 -12.47
C GLU A 1086 -57.63 83.99 -13.61
N TRP A 1087 -57.52 82.89 -14.38
CA TRP A 1087 -58.51 82.50 -15.39
C TRP A 1087 -58.68 80.98 -15.41
N ALA A 1088 -59.92 80.50 -15.58
CA ALA A 1088 -60.23 79.07 -15.57
C ALA A 1088 -60.76 78.59 -16.92
N CYS A 1089 -59.99 77.69 -17.53
CA CYS A 1089 -60.40 76.88 -18.66
C CYS A 1089 -61.45 75.86 -18.19
N THR A 1090 -62.65 75.94 -18.76
CA THR A 1090 -63.82 75.14 -18.32
C THR A 1090 -64.39 74.27 -19.44
N SER A 1091 -64.15 74.60 -20.70
CA SER A 1091 -64.64 73.83 -21.85
C SER A 1091 -63.70 72.66 -22.15
N GLN A 1092 -64.20 71.52 -22.65
CA GLN A 1092 -63.33 70.39 -22.99
C GLN A 1092 -62.67 70.64 -24.36
N TYR A 1093 -61.39 70.27 -24.50
CA TYR A 1093 -60.52 70.55 -25.64
C TYR A 1093 -60.22 72.03 -25.92
N GLU A 1094 -60.51 72.90 -24.95
CA GLU A 1094 -60.14 74.32 -25.02
C GLU A 1094 -58.61 74.46 -25.02
N HIS A 1095 -58.08 75.11 -26.07
CA HIS A 1095 -56.67 75.34 -26.32
C HIS A 1095 -56.28 76.74 -25.90
N VAL A 1096 -55.23 76.85 -25.10
CA VAL A 1096 -54.86 78.11 -24.46
C VAL A 1096 -53.39 78.35 -24.67
N HIS A 1097 -53.07 79.34 -25.50
CA HIS A 1097 -51.72 79.79 -25.76
C HIS A 1097 -51.41 80.94 -24.81
N PHE A 1098 -50.23 80.91 -24.21
CA PHE A 1098 -49.76 81.92 -23.26
C PHE A 1098 -48.46 82.52 -23.79
N ILE A 1099 -48.33 83.84 -23.72
CA ILE A 1099 -47.14 84.57 -24.17
C ILE A 1099 -46.70 85.51 -23.03
N PHE A 1100 -45.42 85.52 -22.68
CA PHE A 1100 -44.87 86.44 -21.68
C PHE A 1100 -44.25 87.66 -22.36
N ASP A 1101 -44.67 88.88 -22.00
CA ASP A 1101 -44.13 90.12 -22.62
C ASP A 1101 -42.82 90.62 -21.98
N GLY A 1102 -42.30 89.90 -20.96
CA GLY A 1102 -41.17 90.31 -20.12
C GLY A 1102 -41.59 90.78 -18.72
N THR A 1103 -42.86 91.12 -18.53
CA THR A 1103 -43.46 91.56 -17.26
C THR A 1103 -44.74 90.82 -16.90
N SER A 1104 -45.58 90.52 -17.88
CA SER A 1104 -46.91 89.94 -17.71
C SER A 1104 -47.14 88.78 -18.67
N TRP A 1105 -47.91 87.79 -18.22
CA TRP A 1105 -48.44 86.74 -19.11
C TRP A 1105 -49.75 87.20 -19.74
N TYR A 1106 -49.88 86.98 -21.04
CA TYR A 1106 -51.11 87.13 -21.80
C TYR A 1106 -51.57 85.76 -22.24
N SER A 1107 -52.88 85.51 -22.25
CA SER A 1107 -53.43 84.33 -22.93
C SER A 1107 -54.28 84.70 -24.14
N GLU A 1108 -54.19 83.86 -25.15
CA GLU A 1108 -55.14 83.77 -26.26
C GLU A 1108 -55.75 82.37 -26.22
N CYS A 1109 -57.07 82.28 -26.39
CA CYS A 1109 -57.82 81.03 -26.30
C CYS A 1109 -58.55 80.78 -27.61
N SER A 1110 -58.24 79.68 -28.29
CA SER A 1110 -59.04 79.22 -29.44
C SER A 1110 -60.09 78.22 -28.97
N ARG A 1111 -61.33 78.48 -29.34
CA ARG A 1111 -62.41 77.47 -29.32
C ARG A 1111 -62.45 76.78 -30.67
N ASP A 1112 -61.46 75.93 -30.93
CA ASP A 1112 -61.64 74.90 -31.96
C ASP A 1112 -62.63 73.85 -31.45
N SER A 1113 -63.57 73.45 -32.30
CA SER A 1113 -64.68 72.54 -32.01
C SER A 1113 -64.32 71.07 -32.28
#